data_AF-A0A818BIZ4-F1
#
_entry.id   AF-A0A818BIZ4-F1
#
_cell.length_a   1.000
_cell.length_b   1.000
_cell.length_c   1.000
_cell.angle_alpha   90.00
_cell.angle_beta   90.00
_cell.angle_gamma   90.00
#
_symmetry.space_group_name_H-M   'P 1'
#
loop_
_entity.id
_entity.type
_entity.pdbx_description
1 polymer ?
#
loop_
_entity_poly.entity_id
_entity_poly.type
_entity_poly.pdbx_seq_one_letter_code
_entity_poly.pdbx_strand_id
1 'polypeptide(L)'
;MNFPLPTNATLLRGDSFYSIVEEFCGREVLELLKFQLINSSMDLIEVDDVFSILQIESDQTTTIKEFLGIPSKDNLSNYSFFIMPGIRLKLEKFIRSLRALLTSTDSTSSLSVAPLTISSELLQRFPFVIDLIYCLESQLLTDFSLDFISNLLSNITCSKNAFRYQQSVKDFAASLYILGGRNVYEFVRLNLPGSIPCLNSLRSILTSSNKNFVEGEFQYEHLKDFIDMLDCKYAFCGEDSTSVVPKVSYDSRSNSFVGFTLPLNNGFPSSRYFTTNSFGKLETWFEEVDKSFLINVHVIQAVCSIDQTSPSPFLLAAYGTNSKYTAQDILERWSRIFDSCMTQNIRILGFSADCDPKQMKAMRDSMGFFSKSQAGFEDHPHHLEISSFKNTSWFFLKPRQLFVCLQDASHLCTKLRNRLLSSNTILLMGEKYASIDDLIQLIDNHSKIDHGLTVSDICPKDKQNYSSCEKITSTAVLSSLKNISNSEATQAYLEIIKCVRLAYVDKNTTIINRLYYAWCAVFIVRIWSAWLQSINCNELKKRASHLLSTSIGIPVPKKNFFITIPALFSLELNAHSLTYLTVLLAEQKITKEALNISLFNSQICESTFRAARSMSGPFSSVVNFSVYEFLQRVEKLAVLQNIKCSSEYKKNNIIFPTHHKQSKQNFLTHSTSTVAITITEKLIEEKVFSAYIKASQILSGCEFSILNPNDNMISFEEVNRLAFKRLSRSKCTTSKRKAVQLNNDEDENEDDDDEEEDEDEDNKQYKSKKQSNEKDIVNESDESSSIDDFDLDILPNVSSSTIRGMRIFDSIDHSQSDSFLPVEVNGRVKYMHKQTANWYFSKTKPILSSDRLKRVQQAI
;
A
#
# COMPACT_ATOMS: atom_id res chain seq x y z
N MET A 1 -6.95 -47.26 0.65
CA MET A 1 -7.86 -48.38 0.96
C MET A 1 -7.58 -48.78 2.41
N ASN A 2 -8.49 -48.51 3.34
CA ASN A 2 -8.37 -49.01 4.72
C ASN A 2 -9.10 -50.35 4.77
N PHE A 3 -8.37 -51.44 4.99
CA PHE A 3 -9.00 -52.73 5.29
C PHE A 3 -9.64 -52.65 6.68
N PRO A 4 -10.90 -53.09 6.86
CA PRO A 4 -11.48 -53.19 8.20
C PRO A 4 -10.68 -54.21 9.02
N LEU A 5 -10.35 -53.87 10.27
CA LEU A 5 -9.70 -54.82 11.18
C LEU A 5 -10.59 -56.06 11.36
N PRO A 6 -10.02 -57.27 11.45
CA PRO A 6 -10.78 -58.47 11.77
C PRO A 6 -11.57 -58.30 13.07
N THR A 7 -12.77 -58.88 13.15
CA THR A 7 -13.63 -58.80 14.35
C THR A 7 -13.00 -59.42 15.60
N ASN A 8 -12.03 -60.32 15.44
CA ASN A 8 -11.22 -60.89 16.52
C ASN A 8 -9.92 -60.13 16.78
N ALA A 9 -9.70 -58.96 16.17
CA ALA A 9 -8.44 -58.22 16.27
C ALA A 9 -8.06 -57.84 17.72
N THR A 10 -9.06 -57.66 18.59
CA THR A 10 -8.86 -57.36 20.02
C THR A 10 -8.38 -58.57 20.84
N LEU A 11 -8.49 -59.80 20.31
CA LEU A 11 -8.09 -61.05 20.96
C LEU A 11 -6.73 -61.58 20.48
N LEU A 12 -6.08 -60.90 19.53
CA LEU A 12 -4.83 -61.35 18.93
C LEU A 12 -3.66 -61.29 19.90
N ARG A 13 -2.80 -62.30 19.83
CA ARG A 13 -1.57 -62.44 20.61
C ARG A 13 -0.44 -63.04 19.76
N GLY A 14 0.81 -62.74 20.14
CA GLY A 14 2.01 -63.28 19.52
C GLY A 14 2.08 -62.99 18.02
N ASP A 15 2.43 -64.00 17.22
CA ASP A 15 2.65 -63.86 15.78
C ASP A 15 1.43 -63.34 15.01
N SER A 16 0.22 -63.68 15.48
CA SER A 16 -1.03 -63.22 14.86
C SER A 16 -1.27 -61.72 15.07
N PHE A 17 -0.88 -61.18 16.23
CA PHE A 17 -0.89 -59.75 16.52
C PHE A 17 0.17 -59.02 15.69
N TYR A 18 1.39 -59.56 15.65
CA TYR A 18 2.50 -58.99 14.90
C TYR A 18 2.26 -58.93 13.40
N SER A 19 1.65 -59.96 12.82
CA SER A 19 1.30 -59.98 11.39
C SER A 19 0.36 -58.83 11.03
N ILE A 20 -0.62 -58.55 11.89
CA ILE A 20 -1.58 -57.46 11.69
C ILE A 20 -0.98 -56.09 11.97
N VAL A 21 -0.07 -55.97 12.94
CA VAL A 21 0.69 -54.72 13.15
C VAL A 21 1.56 -54.41 11.93
N GLU A 22 2.26 -55.40 11.36
CA GLU A 22 3.09 -55.19 10.17
C GLU A 22 2.25 -54.75 8.97
N GLU A 23 1.11 -55.39 8.75
CA GLU A 23 0.18 -55.07 7.66
C GLU A 23 -0.41 -53.65 7.78
N PHE A 24 -0.80 -53.23 8.98
CA PHE A 24 -1.51 -51.96 9.21
C PHE A 24 -0.59 -50.77 9.54
N CYS A 25 0.47 -51.02 10.30
CA CYS A 25 1.35 -49.97 10.83
C CYS A 25 2.71 -49.92 10.13
N GLY A 26 3.11 -51.00 9.46
CA GLY A 26 4.43 -51.15 8.84
C GLY A 26 5.43 -51.84 9.77
N ARG A 27 6.54 -52.29 9.17
CA ARG A 27 7.58 -53.08 9.84
C ARG A 27 8.31 -52.29 10.93
N GLU A 28 8.41 -50.99 10.76
CA GLU A 28 9.02 -50.06 11.72
C GLU A 28 8.32 -50.09 13.07
N VAL A 29 6.99 -50.06 13.05
CA VAL A 29 6.16 -50.12 14.26
C VAL A 29 6.20 -51.52 14.87
N LEU A 30 6.19 -52.56 14.04
CA LEU A 30 6.29 -53.95 14.51
C LEU A 30 7.55 -54.16 15.38
N GLU A 31 8.73 -53.75 14.89
CA GLU A 31 9.98 -53.96 15.62
C GLU A 31 10.03 -53.14 16.91
N LEU A 32 9.44 -51.94 16.93
CA LEU A 32 9.29 -51.14 18.14
C LEU A 32 8.41 -51.83 19.21
N LEU A 33 7.32 -52.48 18.79
CA LEU A 33 6.44 -53.21 19.71
C LEU A 33 7.09 -54.50 20.23
N LYS A 34 7.80 -55.24 19.36
CA LYS A 34 8.58 -56.42 19.78
C LYS A 34 9.63 -56.05 20.82
N PHE A 35 10.32 -54.92 20.64
CA PHE A 35 11.30 -54.44 21.60
C PHE A 35 10.70 -54.13 22.97
N GLN A 36 9.51 -53.54 23.00
CA GLN A 36 8.77 -53.25 24.23
C GLN A 36 8.07 -54.49 24.81
N LEU A 37 8.23 -55.66 24.19
CA LEU A 37 7.54 -56.90 24.54
C LEU A 37 6.02 -56.78 24.52
N ILE A 38 5.49 -55.80 23.78
CA ILE A 38 4.05 -55.63 23.53
C ILE A 38 3.69 -56.70 22.51
N ASN A 39 2.95 -57.73 22.93
CA ASN A 39 2.68 -58.91 22.12
C ASN A 39 1.19 -59.22 21.95
N SER A 40 0.31 -58.36 22.46
CA SER A 40 -1.13 -58.47 22.24
C SER A 40 -1.79 -57.12 22.01
N SER A 41 -2.98 -57.16 21.42
CA SER A 41 -3.80 -55.98 21.21
C SER A 41 -4.20 -55.29 22.53
N MET A 42 -4.34 -56.04 23.62
CA MET A 42 -4.68 -55.47 24.94
C MET A 42 -3.46 -54.76 25.55
N ASP A 43 -2.27 -55.36 25.50
CA ASP A 43 -1.04 -54.73 26.00
C ASP A 43 -0.78 -53.41 25.27
N LEU A 44 -1.03 -53.36 23.96
CA LEU A 44 -0.85 -52.15 23.16
C LEU A 44 -1.82 -51.02 23.54
N ILE A 45 -3.06 -51.38 23.91
CA ILE A 45 -4.11 -50.40 24.26
C ILE A 45 -3.84 -49.76 25.62
N GLU A 46 -3.24 -50.51 26.54
CA GLU A 46 -2.87 -50.10 27.91
C GLU A 46 -1.63 -49.20 27.96
N VAL A 47 -0.84 -49.13 26.88
CA VAL A 47 0.34 -48.26 26.80
C VAL A 47 -0.07 -46.83 26.44
N ASP A 48 0.23 -45.88 27.33
CA ASP A 48 -0.08 -44.45 27.16
C ASP A 48 0.68 -43.81 25.99
N ASP A 49 1.99 -44.08 25.89
CA ASP A 49 2.83 -43.61 24.79
C ASP A 49 3.92 -44.65 24.44
N VAL A 50 3.68 -45.37 23.34
CA VAL A 50 4.57 -46.38 22.77
C VAL A 50 5.94 -45.80 22.39
N PHE A 51 6.03 -44.49 22.15
CA PHE A 51 7.27 -43.86 21.71
C PHE A 51 8.13 -43.31 22.86
N SER A 52 7.59 -43.27 24.08
CA SER A 52 8.31 -42.76 25.26
C SER A 52 9.62 -43.50 25.54
N ILE A 53 9.71 -44.79 25.18
CA ILE A 53 10.92 -45.61 25.33
C ILE A 53 12.12 -45.06 24.54
N LEU A 54 11.89 -44.29 23.48
CA LEU A 54 12.95 -43.67 22.67
C LEU A 54 13.65 -42.52 23.40
N GLN A 55 13.14 -42.08 24.56
CA GLN A 55 13.81 -41.12 25.44
C GLN A 55 14.95 -41.74 26.25
N ILE A 56 14.97 -43.07 26.38
CA ILE A 56 16.00 -43.79 27.14
C ILE A 56 17.25 -43.89 26.26
N GLU A 57 18.40 -43.47 26.79
CA GLU A 57 19.70 -43.63 26.13
C GLU A 57 20.31 -44.98 26.52
N SER A 58 20.40 -45.89 25.54
CA SER A 58 21.01 -47.22 25.66
C SER A 58 21.45 -47.71 24.29
N ASP A 59 22.40 -48.65 24.23
CA ASP A 59 22.83 -49.28 22.97
C ASP A 59 21.65 -49.95 22.24
N GLN A 60 20.70 -50.50 23.01
CA GLN A 60 19.50 -51.15 22.50
C GLN A 60 18.50 -50.16 21.88
N THR A 61 18.19 -49.05 22.56
CA THR A 61 17.32 -48.00 22.02
C THR A 61 17.98 -47.24 20.86
N THR A 62 19.30 -47.14 20.82
CA THR A 62 20.06 -46.57 19.69
C THR A 62 19.85 -47.38 18.42
N THR A 63 19.92 -48.71 18.52
CA THR A 63 19.68 -49.63 17.39
C THR A 63 18.26 -49.43 16.80
N ILE A 64 17.27 -49.17 17.65
CA ILE A 64 15.88 -48.93 17.21
C ILE A 64 15.68 -47.53 16.66
N LYS A 65 16.32 -46.51 17.24
CA LYS A 65 16.33 -45.14 16.69
C LYS A 65 16.86 -45.16 15.24
N GLU A 66 17.94 -45.89 15.00
CA GLU A 66 18.50 -46.10 13.65
C GLU A 66 17.53 -46.81 12.71
N PHE A 67 16.87 -47.88 13.18
CA PHE A 67 15.86 -48.60 12.40
C PHE A 67 14.64 -47.76 12.03
N LEU A 68 14.22 -46.85 12.92
CA LEU A 68 13.13 -45.88 12.70
C LEU A 68 13.55 -44.67 11.85
N GLY A 69 14.80 -44.61 11.38
CA GLY A 69 15.33 -43.50 10.59
C GLY A 69 15.53 -42.20 11.39
N ILE A 70 15.64 -42.31 12.73
CA ILE A 70 15.92 -41.17 13.61
C ILE A 70 17.43 -40.95 13.61
N PRO A 71 17.94 -39.78 13.18
CA PRO A 71 19.37 -39.55 13.12
C PRO A 71 19.98 -39.55 14.53
N SER A 72 20.89 -40.50 14.80
CA SER A 72 21.81 -40.42 15.93
C SER A 72 22.70 -39.19 15.71
N LYS A 73 22.64 -38.19 16.59
CA LYS A 73 23.54 -37.04 16.52
C LYS A 73 24.05 -36.62 17.88
N ASP A 74 25.37 -36.76 18.01
CA ASP A 74 26.22 -35.83 18.74
C ASP A 74 25.76 -34.38 18.50
N ASN A 75 25.57 -33.64 19.59
CA ASN A 75 25.44 -32.18 19.67
C ASN A 75 24.06 -31.52 19.44
N LEU A 76 23.00 -31.95 20.13
CA LEU A 76 21.93 -31.02 20.55
C LEU A 76 21.36 -31.41 21.93
N SER A 77 21.60 -30.55 22.92
CA SER A 77 21.28 -30.72 24.33
C SER A 77 19.80 -30.46 24.69
N ASN A 78 18.86 -30.78 23.81
CA ASN A 78 17.43 -30.67 24.11
C ASN A 78 16.72 -31.95 23.68
N TYR A 79 16.21 -32.68 24.68
CA TYR A 79 15.58 -34.00 24.60
C TYR A 79 14.28 -34.04 23.79
N SER A 80 14.33 -33.88 22.47
CA SER A 80 13.21 -34.21 21.59
C SER A 80 13.68 -35.00 20.37
N PHE A 81 13.31 -36.28 20.33
CA PHE A 81 13.44 -37.12 19.14
C PHE A 81 12.26 -36.82 18.21
N PHE A 82 12.51 -36.78 16.90
CA PHE A 82 11.47 -36.51 15.90
C PHE A 82 11.00 -37.82 15.27
N ILE A 83 9.73 -38.16 15.48
CA ILE A 83 9.09 -39.29 14.79
C ILE A 83 8.41 -38.77 13.54
N MET A 84 8.64 -39.46 12.42
CA MET A 84 7.95 -39.16 11.17
C MET A 84 6.42 -39.20 11.40
N PRO A 85 5.68 -38.10 11.14
CA PRO A 85 4.25 -38.01 11.46
C PRO A 85 3.41 -39.17 10.92
N GLY A 86 3.80 -39.74 9.78
CA GLY A 86 3.13 -40.90 9.18
C GLY A 86 3.20 -42.18 10.02
N ILE A 87 4.30 -42.45 10.72
CA ILE A 87 4.47 -43.65 11.58
C ILE A 87 3.57 -43.53 12.81
N ARG A 88 3.63 -42.37 13.47
CA ARG A 88 2.79 -42.05 14.63
C ARG A 88 1.30 -42.11 14.29
N LEU A 89 0.91 -41.50 13.17
CA LEU A 89 -0.48 -41.48 12.71
C LEU A 89 -1.01 -42.90 12.40
N LYS A 90 -0.20 -43.78 11.82
CA LYS A 90 -0.59 -45.17 11.52
C LYS A 90 -0.85 -45.96 12.80
N LEU A 91 0.06 -45.89 13.78
CA LEU A 91 -0.08 -46.58 15.05
C LEU A 91 -1.28 -46.03 15.86
N GLU A 92 -1.43 -44.71 15.95
CA GLU A 92 -2.57 -44.09 16.65
C GLU A 92 -3.92 -44.48 16.01
N LYS A 93 -3.98 -44.55 14.67
CA LYS A 93 -5.16 -45.07 13.95
C LYS A 93 -5.45 -46.52 14.31
N PHE A 94 -4.43 -47.37 14.33
CA PHE A 94 -4.57 -48.78 14.67
C PHE A 94 -5.06 -48.98 16.11
N ILE A 95 -4.44 -48.31 17.09
CA ILE A 95 -4.87 -48.33 18.51
C ILE A 95 -6.32 -47.84 18.65
N ARG A 96 -6.68 -46.76 17.94
CA ARG A 96 -8.06 -46.24 17.97
C ARG A 96 -9.06 -47.22 17.38
N SER A 97 -8.71 -47.90 16.28
CA SER A 97 -9.58 -48.94 15.69
C SER A 97 -9.74 -50.16 16.61
N LEU A 98 -8.69 -50.55 17.35
CA LEU A 98 -8.80 -51.58 18.38
C LEU A 98 -9.69 -51.14 19.56
N ARG A 99 -9.53 -49.90 20.05
CA ARG A 99 -10.40 -49.32 21.09
C ARG A 99 -11.86 -49.23 20.64
N ALA A 100 -12.10 -48.85 19.38
CA ALA A 100 -13.43 -48.78 18.79
C ALA A 100 -14.12 -50.16 18.75
N LEU A 101 -13.38 -51.22 18.40
CA LEU A 101 -13.86 -52.61 18.46
C LEU A 101 -14.22 -53.03 19.89
N LEU A 102 -13.40 -52.64 20.89
CA LEU A 102 -13.68 -52.86 22.32
C LEU A 102 -14.91 -52.09 22.83
N THR A 103 -15.13 -50.85 22.37
CA THR A 103 -16.31 -50.07 22.75
C THR A 103 -17.58 -50.48 22.00
N SER A 104 -17.47 -51.11 20.83
CA SER A 104 -18.64 -51.61 20.09
C SER A 104 -19.30 -52.83 20.77
N THR A 105 -18.63 -53.44 21.75
CA THR A 105 -19.18 -54.50 22.61
C THR A 105 -19.85 -53.98 23.89
N ASP A 106 -19.69 -52.70 24.24
CA ASP A 106 -20.34 -52.08 25.42
C ASP A 106 -21.10 -50.79 25.02
N SER A 107 -22.42 -50.89 25.08
CA SER A 107 -23.48 -49.90 24.81
C SER A 107 -23.16 -48.39 24.86
N THR A 108 -23.57 -47.71 23.78
CA THR A 108 -24.31 -46.42 23.68
C THR A 108 -24.14 -45.34 24.77
N SER A 109 -23.51 -44.21 24.43
CA SER A 109 -23.85 -42.83 24.89
C SER A 109 -22.93 -41.79 24.21
N SER A 110 -23.44 -40.96 23.29
CA SER A 110 -23.99 -39.59 23.45
C SER A 110 -22.97 -38.43 23.36
N LEU A 111 -22.83 -37.86 22.16
CA LEU A 111 -22.71 -36.42 21.94
C LEU A 111 -23.44 -36.09 20.62
N SER A 112 -24.49 -35.28 20.71
CA SER A 112 -25.40 -34.99 19.61
C SER A 112 -24.81 -33.95 18.65
N VAL A 113 -24.17 -34.43 17.58
CA VAL A 113 -24.37 -33.82 16.27
C VAL A 113 -25.51 -34.64 15.64
N ALA A 114 -26.60 -34.01 15.23
CA ALA A 114 -27.68 -34.72 14.55
C ALA A 114 -27.07 -35.55 13.40
N PRO A 115 -27.29 -36.88 13.34
CA PRO A 115 -26.67 -37.70 12.31
C PRO A 115 -27.22 -37.23 10.97
N LEU A 116 -26.38 -36.60 10.16
CA LEU A 116 -26.67 -36.32 8.76
C LEU A 116 -26.93 -37.68 8.10
N THR A 117 -28.21 -38.01 7.86
CA THR A 117 -28.60 -39.22 7.15
C THR A 117 -28.21 -39.06 5.68
N ILE A 118 -26.97 -39.37 5.34
CA ILE A 118 -26.43 -39.26 3.97
C ILE A 118 -26.77 -40.55 3.22
N SER A 119 -27.41 -40.43 2.06
CA SER A 119 -27.78 -41.62 1.27
C SER A 119 -26.54 -42.37 0.77
N SER A 120 -26.67 -43.69 0.63
CA SER A 120 -25.62 -44.55 0.05
C SER A 120 -25.23 -44.15 -1.38
N GLU A 121 -26.16 -43.56 -2.13
CA GLU A 121 -25.96 -43.02 -3.47
C GLU A 121 -25.06 -41.77 -3.47
N LEU A 122 -25.18 -40.94 -2.44
CA LEU A 122 -24.33 -39.76 -2.21
C LEU A 122 -22.89 -40.13 -1.85
N LEU A 123 -22.72 -41.18 -1.04
CA LEU A 123 -21.41 -41.72 -0.64
C LEU A 123 -20.67 -42.37 -1.83
N GLN A 124 -21.40 -43.03 -2.74
CA GLN A 124 -20.82 -43.53 -3.99
C GLN A 124 -20.40 -42.39 -4.93
N ARG A 125 -21.18 -41.31 -4.98
CA ARG A 125 -20.92 -40.18 -5.88
C ARG A 125 -19.76 -39.30 -5.41
N PHE A 126 -19.55 -39.18 -4.10
CA PHE A 126 -18.49 -38.36 -3.51
C PHE A 126 -17.77 -39.10 -2.37
N PRO A 127 -16.80 -39.98 -2.69
CA PRO A 127 -16.15 -40.83 -1.68
C PRO A 127 -15.44 -40.06 -0.56
N PHE A 128 -14.94 -38.85 -0.84
CA PHE A 128 -14.25 -37.99 0.13
C PHE A 128 -15.16 -37.46 1.25
N VAL A 129 -16.50 -37.57 1.11
CA VAL A 129 -17.47 -37.11 2.10
C VAL A 129 -17.32 -37.86 3.43
N ILE A 130 -16.94 -39.15 3.37
CA ILE A 130 -16.67 -39.97 4.58
C ILE A 130 -15.50 -39.37 5.36
N ASP A 131 -14.42 -39.01 4.67
CA ASP A 131 -13.24 -38.41 5.29
C ASP A 131 -13.57 -37.04 5.91
N LEU A 132 -14.43 -36.25 5.25
CA LEU A 132 -14.87 -34.94 5.76
C LEU A 132 -15.74 -35.04 7.02
N ILE A 133 -16.65 -36.02 7.09
CA ILE A 133 -17.46 -36.28 8.29
C ILE A 133 -16.58 -36.72 9.45
N TYR A 134 -15.61 -37.59 9.18
CA TYR A 134 -14.62 -38.02 10.17
C TYR A 134 -13.79 -36.84 10.69
N CYS A 135 -13.42 -35.90 9.80
CA CYS A 135 -12.74 -34.66 10.21
C CYS A 135 -13.60 -33.79 11.13
N LEU A 136 -14.91 -33.64 10.87
CA LEU A 136 -15.83 -32.91 11.75
C LEU A 136 -15.91 -33.51 13.16
N GLU A 137 -15.91 -34.83 13.26
CA GLU A 137 -15.97 -35.55 14.55
C GLU A 137 -14.68 -35.44 15.36
N SER A 138 -13.54 -35.17 14.70
CA SER A 138 -12.21 -35.18 15.32
C SER A 138 -11.80 -33.91 16.09
N GLN A 139 -12.61 -32.84 16.09
CA GLN A 139 -12.38 -31.56 16.78
C GLN A 139 -11.02 -30.85 16.55
N LEU A 140 -10.22 -31.26 15.57
CA LEU A 140 -8.90 -30.67 15.25
C LEU A 140 -8.95 -29.53 14.23
N LEU A 141 -10.15 -29.02 13.93
CA LEU A 141 -10.39 -28.07 12.84
C LEU A 141 -10.54 -26.64 13.34
N THR A 142 -10.11 -25.69 12.52
CA THR A 142 -10.43 -24.27 12.75
C THR A 142 -11.92 -24.02 12.60
N ASP A 143 -12.46 -23.01 13.28
CA ASP A 143 -13.88 -22.64 13.18
C ASP A 143 -14.33 -22.40 11.72
N PHE A 144 -13.47 -21.80 10.87
CA PHE A 144 -13.78 -21.68 9.43
C PHE A 144 -13.87 -23.03 8.73
N SER A 145 -12.94 -23.95 9.02
CA SER A 145 -12.97 -25.29 8.44
C SER A 145 -14.26 -26.02 8.79
N LEU A 146 -14.76 -25.86 10.03
CA LEU A 146 -16.04 -26.42 10.47
C LEU A 146 -17.21 -25.83 9.67
N ASP A 147 -17.29 -24.50 9.57
CA ASP A 147 -18.32 -23.80 8.77
C ASP A 147 -18.31 -24.24 7.31
N PHE A 148 -17.11 -24.32 6.71
CA PHE A 148 -16.94 -24.66 5.31
C PHE A 148 -17.37 -26.10 5.02
N ILE A 149 -16.96 -27.06 5.85
CA ILE A 149 -17.33 -28.48 5.68
C ILE A 149 -18.82 -28.68 5.95
N SER A 150 -19.37 -28.04 6.99
CA SER A 150 -20.81 -28.07 7.29
C SER A 150 -21.64 -27.51 6.14
N ASN A 151 -21.24 -26.37 5.57
CA ASN A 151 -21.93 -25.77 4.43
C ASN A 151 -21.86 -26.66 3.18
N LEU A 152 -20.70 -27.27 2.92
CA LEU A 152 -20.54 -28.24 1.84
C LEU A 152 -21.51 -29.41 2.02
N LEU A 153 -21.48 -30.11 3.16
CA LEU A 153 -22.34 -31.27 3.46
C LEU A 153 -23.83 -30.93 3.33
N SER A 154 -24.25 -29.75 3.82
CA SER A 154 -25.63 -29.27 3.65
C SER A 154 -26.01 -29.05 2.19
N ASN A 155 -25.08 -28.61 1.34
CA ASN A 155 -25.37 -28.36 -0.07
C ASN A 155 -25.37 -29.64 -0.90
N ILE A 156 -24.42 -30.56 -0.71
CA ILE A 156 -24.40 -31.82 -1.48
C ILE A 156 -25.60 -32.73 -1.19
N THR A 157 -26.25 -32.58 -0.03
CA THR A 157 -27.51 -33.27 0.28
C THR A 157 -28.74 -32.64 -0.40
N CYS A 158 -28.59 -31.47 -1.02
CA CYS A 158 -29.66 -30.71 -1.66
C CYS A 158 -29.51 -30.67 -3.19
N SER A 159 -30.57 -30.26 -3.91
CA SER A 159 -30.48 -30.02 -5.36
C SER A 159 -29.61 -28.79 -5.67
N LYS A 160 -28.97 -28.74 -6.84
CA LYS A 160 -28.06 -27.64 -7.25
C LYS A 160 -28.70 -26.25 -7.19
N ASN A 161 -30.01 -26.15 -7.40
CA ASN A 161 -30.75 -24.88 -7.37
C ASN A 161 -31.07 -24.41 -5.93
N ALA A 162 -30.93 -25.30 -4.95
CA ALA A 162 -31.22 -25.05 -3.55
C ALA A 162 -29.97 -24.75 -2.71
N PHE A 163 -28.78 -24.66 -3.33
CA PHE A 163 -27.55 -24.38 -2.58
C PHE A 163 -27.64 -23.04 -1.82
N ARG A 164 -27.16 -23.06 -0.58
CA ARG A 164 -27.11 -21.91 0.33
C ARG A 164 -25.73 -21.82 0.95
N TYR A 165 -25.20 -20.61 0.99
CA TYR A 165 -23.84 -20.34 1.45
C TYR A 165 -23.89 -19.42 2.67
N GLN A 166 -23.20 -19.82 3.73
CA GLN A 166 -22.95 -18.97 4.90
C GLN A 166 -22.04 -17.79 4.55
N GLN A 167 -22.02 -16.75 5.39
CA GLN A 167 -21.23 -15.55 5.11
C GLN A 167 -19.72 -15.83 5.07
N SER A 168 -19.19 -16.65 5.98
CA SER A 168 -17.79 -17.08 5.98
C SER A 168 -17.38 -17.75 4.66
N VAL A 169 -18.25 -18.59 4.10
CA VAL A 169 -18.04 -19.24 2.79
C VAL A 169 -18.11 -18.24 1.64
N LYS A 170 -19.02 -17.25 1.71
CA LYS A 170 -19.09 -16.17 0.71
C LYS A 170 -17.85 -15.29 0.73
N ASP A 171 -17.36 -14.93 1.90
CA ASP A 171 -16.14 -14.13 2.11
C ASP A 171 -14.91 -14.90 1.61
N PHE A 172 -14.84 -16.20 1.90
CA PHE A 172 -13.81 -17.09 1.37
C PHE A 172 -13.88 -17.18 -0.16
N ALA A 173 -15.07 -17.37 -0.73
CA ALA A 173 -15.27 -17.44 -2.18
C ALA A 173 -14.86 -16.13 -2.88
N ALA A 174 -15.23 -14.97 -2.31
CA ALA A 174 -14.79 -13.66 -2.80
C ALA A 174 -13.27 -13.53 -2.74
N SER A 175 -12.66 -13.89 -1.61
CA SER A 175 -11.21 -13.84 -1.41
C SER A 175 -10.47 -14.75 -2.39
N LEU A 176 -10.92 -15.98 -2.56
CA LEU A 176 -10.37 -16.96 -3.48
C LEU A 176 -10.44 -16.48 -4.93
N TYR A 177 -11.56 -15.88 -5.34
CA TYR A 177 -11.71 -15.36 -6.68
C TYR A 177 -10.83 -14.15 -6.95
N ILE A 178 -10.72 -13.22 -5.99
CA ILE A 178 -9.93 -12.00 -6.18
C ILE A 178 -8.42 -12.32 -6.15
N LEU A 179 -7.97 -13.16 -5.22
CA LEU A 179 -6.54 -13.49 -5.05
C LEU A 179 -6.08 -14.58 -6.01
N GLY A 180 -6.87 -15.64 -6.21
CA GLY A 180 -6.53 -16.78 -7.07
C GLY A 180 -6.98 -16.62 -8.52
N GLY A 181 -7.85 -15.66 -8.81
CA GLY A 181 -8.42 -15.45 -10.14
C GLY A 181 -9.46 -16.50 -10.54
N ARG A 182 -10.06 -16.29 -11.72
CA ARG A 182 -11.17 -17.12 -12.22
C ARG A 182 -10.81 -18.60 -12.37
N ASN A 183 -9.60 -18.91 -12.82
CA ASN A 183 -9.20 -20.29 -13.12
C ASN A 183 -9.08 -21.13 -11.85
N VAL A 184 -8.42 -20.59 -10.82
CA VAL A 184 -8.33 -21.26 -9.51
C VAL A 184 -9.72 -21.41 -8.90
N TYR A 185 -10.54 -20.36 -8.97
CA TYR A 185 -11.91 -20.40 -8.46
C TYR A 185 -12.76 -21.49 -9.13
N GLU A 186 -12.76 -21.55 -10.46
CA GLU A 186 -13.51 -22.56 -11.22
C GLU A 186 -12.96 -23.97 -10.98
N PHE A 187 -11.64 -24.13 -10.87
CA PHE A 187 -11.02 -25.40 -10.53
C PHE A 187 -11.55 -25.93 -9.19
N VAL A 188 -11.55 -25.10 -8.14
CA VAL A 188 -12.10 -25.50 -6.83
C VAL A 188 -13.60 -25.79 -6.94
N ARG A 189 -14.37 -24.93 -7.61
CA ARG A 189 -15.83 -25.09 -7.76
C ARG A 189 -16.24 -26.39 -8.46
N LEU A 190 -15.48 -26.77 -9.49
CA LEU A 190 -15.77 -27.96 -10.29
C LEU A 190 -15.36 -29.25 -9.56
N ASN A 191 -14.27 -29.22 -8.79
CA ASN A 191 -13.76 -30.38 -8.06
C ASN A 191 -14.39 -30.56 -6.66
N LEU A 192 -14.97 -29.51 -6.08
CA LEU A 192 -15.72 -29.55 -4.82
C LEU A 192 -17.14 -28.99 -5.01
N PRO A 193 -18.06 -29.74 -5.63
CA PRO A 193 -19.41 -29.24 -5.92
C PRO A 193 -20.17 -28.87 -4.65
N GLY A 194 -20.81 -27.69 -4.64
CA GLY A 194 -21.57 -27.20 -3.48
C GLY A 194 -20.72 -26.53 -2.40
N SER A 195 -19.39 -26.54 -2.51
CA SER A 195 -18.50 -25.88 -1.55
C SER A 195 -18.49 -24.35 -1.68
N ILE A 196 -18.55 -23.83 -2.91
CA ILE A 196 -18.51 -22.40 -3.20
C ILE A 196 -19.54 -22.00 -4.27
N PRO A 197 -19.99 -20.72 -4.30
CA PRO A 197 -21.00 -20.24 -5.24
C PRO A 197 -20.62 -20.36 -6.72
N CYS A 198 -21.60 -20.38 -7.62
CA CYS A 198 -21.35 -20.21 -9.05
C CYS A 198 -20.94 -18.76 -9.39
N LEU A 199 -20.34 -18.52 -10.57
CA LEU A 199 -19.86 -17.18 -10.95
C LEU A 199 -20.96 -16.12 -10.96
N ASN A 200 -22.20 -16.47 -11.29
CA ASN A 200 -23.31 -15.52 -11.27
C ASN A 200 -23.68 -15.12 -9.83
N SER A 201 -23.77 -16.10 -8.93
CA SER A 201 -23.98 -15.85 -7.50
C SER A 201 -22.80 -15.09 -6.89
N LEU A 202 -21.57 -15.42 -7.27
CA LEU A 202 -20.38 -14.69 -6.84
C LEU A 202 -20.39 -13.23 -7.33
N ARG A 203 -20.75 -12.98 -8.58
CA ARG A 203 -20.91 -11.60 -9.10
C ARG A 203 -21.95 -10.85 -8.30
N SER A 204 -23.09 -11.48 -8.00
CA SER A 204 -24.11 -10.88 -7.13
C SER A 204 -23.56 -10.57 -5.74
N ILE A 205 -22.82 -11.51 -5.13
CA ILE A 205 -22.13 -11.29 -3.85
C ILE A 205 -21.19 -10.08 -3.96
N LEU A 206 -20.25 -10.08 -4.89
CA LEU A 206 -19.29 -8.98 -5.07
C LEU A 206 -19.98 -7.63 -5.34
N THR A 207 -21.08 -7.61 -6.09
CA THR A 207 -21.85 -6.39 -6.39
C THR A 207 -22.68 -5.94 -5.19
N SER A 208 -23.18 -6.88 -4.37
CA SER A 208 -23.93 -6.58 -3.15
C SER A 208 -23.03 -6.16 -2.00
N SER A 209 -21.81 -6.70 -1.95
CA SER A 209 -20.81 -6.42 -0.91
C SER A 209 -20.03 -5.14 -1.18
N ASN A 210 -20.12 -4.60 -2.39
CA ASN A 210 -19.30 -3.48 -2.81
C ASN A 210 -20.14 -2.45 -3.55
N LYS A 211 -20.13 -1.22 -3.07
CA LYS A 211 -20.70 -0.10 -3.81
C LYS A 211 -19.70 0.34 -4.88
N ASN A 212 -20.23 0.68 -6.06
CA ASN A 212 -19.41 0.99 -7.24
C ASN A 212 -18.49 2.19 -6.96
N PHE A 213 -17.21 2.09 -7.33
CA PHE A 213 -16.33 3.24 -7.34
C PHE A 213 -16.58 4.06 -8.60
N VAL A 214 -17.11 5.26 -8.42
CA VAL A 214 -17.30 6.24 -9.50
C VAL A 214 -16.14 7.22 -9.48
N GLU A 215 -15.62 7.56 -10.66
CA GLU A 215 -14.52 8.50 -10.80
C GLU A 215 -14.89 9.87 -10.18
N GLY A 216 -14.00 10.40 -9.33
CA GLY A 216 -14.17 11.69 -8.67
C GLY A 216 -15.24 11.74 -7.58
N GLU A 217 -15.87 10.62 -7.21
CA GLU A 217 -16.85 10.56 -6.12
C GLU A 217 -16.16 10.26 -4.77
N PHE A 218 -16.46 11.05 -3.74
CA PHE A 218 -15.88 10.90 -2.40
C PHE A 218 -16.82 10.12 -1.48
N GLN A 219 -16.34 9.03 -0.90
CA GLN A 219 -17.16 8.05 -0.17
C GLN A 219 -17.29 8.33 1.34
N TYR A 220 -17.78 9.50 1.73
CA TYR A 220 -17.84 9.90 3.15
C TYR A 220 -18.77 9.04 4.02
N GLU A 221 -19.92 8.60 3.49
CA GLU A 221 -20.85 7.74 4.24
C GLU A 221 -20.20 6.38 4.58
N HIS A 222 -19.49 5.79 3.62
CA HIS A 222 -18.79 4.52 3.82
C HIS A 222 -17.57 4.67 4.71
N LEU A 223 -16.89 5.81 4.63
CA LEU A 223 -15.81 6.14 5.55
C LEU A 223 -16.35 6.17 6.99
N LYS A 224 -17.53 6.73 7.22
CA LYS A 224 -18.16 6.70 8.55
C LYS A 224 -18.44 5.28 9.02
N ASP A 225 -19.09 4.45 8.20
CA ASP A 225 -19.35 3.05 8.55
C ASP A 225 -18.04 2.30 8.90
N PHE A 226 -16.97 2.58 8.15
CA PHE A 226 -15.65 2.01 8.37
C PHE A 226 -15.00 2.48 9.68
N ILE A 227 -15.08 3.77 9.99
CA ILE A 227 -14.50 4.35 11.20
C ILE A 227 -15.29 3.95 12.46
N ASP A 228 -16.63 3.92 12.38
CA ASP A 228 -17.52 3.46 13.45
C ASP A 228 -17.26 1.99 13.79
N MET A 229 -17.02 1.14 12.78
CA MET A 229 -16.66 -0.27 12.97
C MET A 229 -15.34 -0.43 13.76
N LEU A 230 -14.40 0.49 13.61
CA LEU A 230 -13.10 0.45 14.28
C LEU A 230 -13.11 1.12 15.66
N ASP A 231 -14.22 1.76 16.05
CA ASP A 231 -14.33 2.59 17.27
C ASP A 231 -13.22 3.67 17.35
N CYS A 232 -12.91 4.29 16.21
CA CYS A 232 -11.89 5.33 16.11
C CYS A 232 -12.54 6.69 15.80
N LYS A 233 -11.91 7.79 16.25
CA LYS A 233 -12.42 9.16 16.01
C LYS A 233 -11.47 10.02 15.18
N TYR A 234 -10.21 9.60 15.11
CA TYR A 234 -9.14 10.31 14.44
C TYR A 234 -8.75 9.57 13.18
N ALA A 235 -8.45 10.33 12.14
CA ALA A 235 -7.89 9.79 10.91
C ALA A 235 -6.81 10.73 10.33
N PHE A 236 -6.00 10.18 9.44
CA PHE A 236 -4.97 10.92 8.71
C PHE A 236 -5.15 10.67 7.21
N CYS A 237 -5.02 11.70 6.38
CA CYS A 237 -5.26 11.59 4.95
C CYS A 237 -3.93 11.55 4.17
N GLY A 238 -3.78 10.56 3.29
CA GLY A 238 -2.74 10.52 2.27
C GLY A 238 -3.32 10.95 0.91
N GLU A 239 -2.57 11.77 0.19
CA GLU A 239 -2.80 12.09 -1.21
C GLU A 239 -1.56 11.75 -2.03
N ASP A 240 -1.75 11.08 -3.16
CA ASP A 240 -0.68 10.77 -4.09
C ASP A 240 -1.23 10.46 -5.49
N SER A 241 -0.37 10.56 -6.50
CA SER A 241 -0.71 10.29 -7.90
C SER A 241 0.22 9.26 -8.52
N THR A 242 -0.29 8.49 -9.48
CA THR A 242 0.54 7.53 -10.22
C THR A 242 0.19 7.48 -11.70
N SER A 243 1.19 7.15 -12.53
CA SER A 243 1.02 7.10 -13.98
C SER A 243 0.06 6.00 -14.43
N VAL A 244 -0.78 6.35 -15.41
CA VAL A 244 -1.78 5.47 -16.03
C VAL A 244 -1.68 5.52 -17.54
N VAL A 245 -2.21 4.49 -18.21
CA VAL A 245 -2.33 4.47 -19.67
C VAL A 245 -3.40 5.47 -20.11
N PRO A 246 -3.07 6.49 -20.93
CA PRO A 246 -4.05 7.49 -21.39
C PRO A 246 -5.09 6.84 -22.32
N LYS A 247 -6.23 6.46 -21.75
CA LYS A 247 -7.26 5.69 -22.44
C LYS A 247 -8.64 6.00 -21.87
N VAL A 248 -9.54 6.40 -22.77
CA VAL A 248 -10.95 6.62 -22.45
C VAL A 248 -11.72 5.31 -22.58
N SER A 249 -12.56 5.01 -21.58
CA SER A 249 -13.42 3.84 -21.55
C SER A 249 -14.82 4.22 -21.11
N TYR A 250 -15.84 3.68 -21.77
CA TYR A 250 -17.23 3.84 -21.34
C TYR A 250 -17.52 2.91 -20.15
N ASP A 251 -17.98 3.48 -19.04
CA ASP A 251 -18.52 2.75 -17.89
C ASP A 251 -20.05 2.70 -17.97
N SER A 252 -20.59 1.52 -18.26
CA SER A 252 -22.03 1.33 -18.36
C SER A 252 -22.77 1.46 -17.03
N ARG A 253 -22.07 1.34 -15.89
CA ARG A 253 -22.69 1.43 -14.55
C ARG A 253 -22.99 2.87 -14.16
N SER A 254 -22.05 3.78 -14.40
CA SER A 254 -22.22 5.21 -14.18
C SER A 254 -22.73 5.97 -15.41
N ASN A 255 -22.89 5.29 -16.55
CA ASN A 255 -23.25 5.87 -17.84
C ASN A 255 -22.31 7.02 -18.26
N SER A 256 -21.01 6.88 -17.95
CA SER A 256 -20.02 7.94 -18.15
C SER A 256 -18.78 7.45 -18.91
N PHE A 257 -18.05 8.39 -19.53
CA PHE A 257 -16.77 8.13 -20.16
C PHE A 257 -15.64 8.46 -19.18
N VAL A 258 -14.86 7.44 -18.81
CA VAL A 258 -13.79 7.49 -17.81
C VAL A 258 -12.43 7.55 -18.50
N GLY A 259 -11.53 8.40 -18.03
CA GLY A 259 -10.15 8.52 -18.54
C GLY A 259 -9.84 9.84 -19.27
N PHE A 260 -10.81 10.73 -19.42
CA PHE A 260 -10.54 12.15 -19.64
C PHE A 260 -10.05 12.80 -18.35
N THR A 261 -9.39 13.95 -18.46
CA THR A 261 -9.03 14.78 -17.29
C THR A 261 -10.30 15.39 -16.71
N LEU A 262 -10.61 15.08 -15.45
CA LEU A 262 -11.80 15.63 -14.82
C LEU A 262 -11.63 17.12 -14.50
N PRO A 263 -12.61 17.97 -14.85
CA PRO A 263 -12.57 19.38 -14.47
C PRO A 263 -12.72 19.52 -12.97
N LEU A 264 -11.90 20.41 -12.40
CA LEU A 264 -11.92 20.72 -10.98
C LEU A 264 -12.78 21.97 -10.73
N ASN A 265 -13.62 21.91 -9.70
CA ASN A 265 -14.34 23.05 -9.16
C ASN A 265 -13.84 23.29 -7.74
N ASN A 266 -13.07 24.36 -7.55
CA ASN A 266 -12.36 24.68 -6.31
C ASN A 266 -11.54 23.48 -5.80
N GLY A 267 -10.70 22.95 -6.69
CA GLY A 267 -9.91 21.74 -6.46
C GLY A 267 -10.65 20.41 -6.36
N PHE A 268 -11.99 20.38 -6.30
CA PHE A 268 -12.76 19.14 -6.24
C PHE A 268 -13.14 18.64 -7.63
N PRO A 269 -12.96 17.34 -7.94
CA PRO A 269 -13.34 16.80 -9.24
C PRO A 269 -14.86 16.79 -9.44
N SER A 270 -15.30 17.17 -10.64
CA SER A 270 -16.72 17.11 -11.01
C SER A 270 -17.08 15.69 -11.44
N SER A 271 -17.52 14.85 -10.49
CA SER A 271 -17.90 13.46 -10.80
C SER A 271 -18.98 13.40 -11.88
N ARG A 272 -18.91 12.37 -12.75
CA ARG A 272 -19.84 12.12 -13.86
C ARG A 272 -19.96 13.28 -14.88
N TYR A 273 -18.96 14.15 -14.95
CA TYR A 273 -18.93 15.26 -15.92
C TYR A 273 -19.06 14.79 -17.37
N PHE A 274 -18.36 13.71 -17.72
CA PHE A 274 -18.37 13.13 -19.06
C PHE A 274 -19.55 12.17 -19.27
N THR A 275 -20.76 12.67 -19.04
CA THR A 275 -22.03 12.00 -19.35
C THR A 275 -22.71 12.73 -20.52
N THR A 276 -23.09 11.98 -21.56
CA THR A 276 -23.72 12.55 -22.76
C THR A 276 -24.61 11.53 -23.46
N ASN A 277 -25.71 12.01 -24.05
CA ASN A 277 -26.54 11.27 -25.00
C ASN A 277 -26.35 11.79 -26.45
N SER A 278 -25.41 12.70 -26.68
CA SER A 278 -25.06 13.23 -28.01
C SER A 278 -23.72 12.67 -28.49
N PHE A 279 -23.71 12.17 -29.73
CA PHE A 279 -22.49 11.71 -30.42
C PHE A 279 -21.53 12.87 -30.71
N GLY A 280 -22.05 14.03 -31.14
CA GLY A 280 -21.23 15.21 -31.43
C GLY A 280 -20.53 15.74 -30.18
N LYS A 281 -21.22 15.77 -29.04
CA LYS A 281 -20.58 16.16 -27.76
C LYS A 281 -19.44 15.21 -27.36
N LEU A 282 -19.59 13.92 -27.63
CA LEU A 282 -18.52 12.95 -27.39
C LEU A 282 -17.33 13.18 -28.33
N GLU A 283 -17.58 13.49 -29.61
CA GLU A 283 -16.55 13.86 -30.58
C GLU A 283 -15.75 15.08 -30.11
N THR A 284 -16.44 16.16 -29.72
CA THR A 284 -15.83 17.38 -29.17
C THR A 284 -14.91 17.06 -27.99
N TRP A 285 -15.32 16.19 -27.06
CA TRP A 285 -14.44 15.80 -25.94
C TRP A 285 -13.19 15.06 -26.38
N PHE A 286 -13.26 14.19 -27.40
CA PHE A 286 -12.08 13.51 -27.91
C PHE A 286 -11.10 14.43 -28.64
N GLU A 287 -11.58 15.58 -29.13
CA GLU A 287 -10.77 16.60 -29.82
C GLU A 287 -10.18 17.63 -28.85
N GLU A 288 -10.96 18.08 -27.87
CA GLU A 288 -10.63 19.24 -27.02
C GLU A 288 -10.13 18.88 -25.62
N VAL A 289 -10.46 17.69 -25.09
CA VAL A 289 -10.18 17.34 -23.69
C VAL A 289 -8.97 16.42 -23.57
N ASP A 290 -8.01 16.83 -22.74
CA ASP A 290 -6.84 16.04 -22.39
C ASP A 290 -7.23 14.68 -21.78
N LYS A 291 -6.62 13.60 -22.27
CA LYS A 291 -6.69 12.29 -21.62
C LYS A 291 -5.83 12.30 -20.35
N SER A 292 -6.32 11.66 -19.30
CA SER A 292 -5.60 11.53 -18.04
C SER A 292 -4.39 10.61 -18.21
N PHE A 293 -3.21 11.09 -17.81
CA PHE A 293 -1.97 10.30 -17.73
C PHE A 293 -1.56 10.00 -16.29
N LEU A 294 -2.23 10.62 -15.31
CA LEU A 294 -2.13 10.30 -13.89
C LEU A 294 -3.50 9.94 -13.33
N ILE A 295 -3.49 9.15 -12.27
CA ILE A 295 -4.64 8.99 -11.37
C ILE A 295 -4.26 9.50 -9.99
N ASN A 296 -5.04 10.44 -9.47
CA ASN A 296 -4.89 10.94 -8.11
C ASN A 296 -5.78 10.14 -7.17
N VAL A 297 -5.28 9.80 -5.99
CA VAL A 297 -6.02 9.06 -4.96
C VAL A 297 -5.97 9.76 -3.63
N HIS A 298 -7.07 9.66 -2.90
CA HIS A 298 -7.18 10.12 -1.51
C HIS A 298 -7.48 8.91 -0.63
N VAL A 299 -6.58 8.64 0.31
CA VAL A 299 -6.66 7.48 1.20
C VAL A 299 -6.73 7.95 2.65
N ILE A 300 -7.64 7.39 3.43
CA ILE A 300 -7.84 7.71 4.84
C ILE A 300 -7.32 6.56 5.69
N GLN A 301 -6.34 6.87 6.54
CA GLN A 301 -5.80 5.94 7.52
C GLN A 301 -6.47 6.24 8.87
N ALA A 302 -7.24 5.29 9.37
CA ALA A 302 -7.79 5.37 10.72
C ALA A 302 -6.64 5.34 11.74
N VAL A 303 -6.70 6.22 12.73
CA VAL A 303 -5.68 6.37 13.76
C VAL A 303 -6.22 5.76 15.05
N CYS A 304 -5.87 4.48 15.24
CA CYS A 304 -6.28 3.66 16.37
C CYS A 304 -5.07 3.34 17.28
N SER A 305 -5.32 2.79 18.47
CA SER A 305 -4.27 2.55 19.48
C SER A 305 -3.09 1.73 18.93
N ILE A 306 -1.88 2.05 19.41
CA ILE A 306 -0.61 1.44 18.99
C ILE A 306 -0.59 -0.09 19.23
N ASP A 307 -1.38 -0.57 20.20
CA ASP A 307 -1.45 -1.98 20.58
C ASP A 307 -2.39 -2.82 19.68
N GLN A 308 -3.12 -2.19 18.76
CA GLN A 308 -3.97 -2.86 17.78
C GLN A 308 -3.22 -3.08 16.46
N THR A 309 -3.56 -4.16 15.75
CA THR A 309 -3.12 -4.32 14.36
C THR A 309 -3.52 -3.06 13.58
N SER A 310 -2.58 -2.48 12.83
CA SER A 310 -2.84 -1.24 12.11
C SER A 310 -4.04 -1.42 11.19
N PRO A 311 -5.11 -0.61 11.32
CA PRO A 311 -6.31 -0.80 10.54
C PRO A 311 -5.99 -0.61 9.06
N SER A 312 -6.72 -1.33 8.20
CA SER A 312 -6.48 -1.23 6.77
C SER A 312 -6.85 0.17 6.23
N PRO A 313 -6.15 0.71 5.23
CA PRO A 313 -6.35 2.07 4.73
C PRO A 313 -7.61 2.22 3.86
N PHE A 314 -8.48 3.18 4.11
CA PHE A 314 -9.73 3.36 3.36
C PHE A 314 -9.52 4.26 2.12
N LEU A 315 -9.79 3.76 0.90
CA LEU A 315 -9.74 4.60 -0.30
C LEU A 315 -10.98 5.50 -0.38
N LEU A 316 -10.81 6.80 -0.15
CA LEU A 316 -11.90 7.77 -0.11
C LEU A 316 -12.36 8.19 -1.52
N ALA A 317 -11.43 8.44 -2.43
CA ALA A 317 -11.71 8.86 -3.80
C ALA A 317 -10.53 8.57 -4.74
N ALA A 318 -10.83 8.46 -6.03
CA ALA A 318 -9.83 8.38 -7.10
C ALA A 318 -10.34 9.03 -8.39
N TYR A 319 -9.47 9.73 -9.12
CA TYR A 319 -9.83 10.38 -10.39
C TYR A 319 -8.64 10.65 -11.29
N GLY A 320 -8.90 10.68 -12.61
CA GLY A 320 -7.90 11.00 -13.62
C GLY A 320 -7.53 12.49 -13.62
N THR A 321 -6.23 12.77 -13.76
CA THR A 321 -5.70 14.13 -13.83
C THR A 321 -4.54 14.25 -14.84
N ASN A 322 -4.24 15.48 -15.23
CA ASN A 322 -3.09 15.89 -16.02
C ASN A 322 -2.08 16.71 -15.20
N SER A 323 -2.20 16.73 -13.86
CA SER A 323 -1.36 17.51 -12.93
C SER A 323 -1.39 19.04 -13.12
N LYS A 324 -2.29 19.59 -13.95
CA LYS A 324 -2.37 21.06 -14.18
C LYS A 324 -3.03 21.84 -13.03
N TYR A 325 -3.44 21.18 -11.95
CA TYR A 325 -4.00 21.84 -10.77
C TYR A 325 -2.94 22.68 -10.03
N THR A 326 -3.40 23.61 -9.20
CA THR A 326 -2.57 24.56 -8.44
C THR A 326 -2.49 24.19 -6.95
N ALA A 327 -1.62 24.87 -6.21
CA ALA A 327 -1.59 24.74 -4.74
C ALA A 327 -2.90 25.19 -4.08
N GLN A 328 -3.63 26.14 -4.69
CA GLN A 328 -4.92 26.61 -4.19
C GLN A 328 -5.99 25.51 -4.32
N ASP A 329 -6.01 24.81 -5.45
CA ASP A 329 -6.87 23.65 -5.67
C ASP A 329 -6.64 22.55 -4.62
N ILE A 330 -5.38 22.33 -4.22
CA ILE A 330 -5.04 21.36 -3.17
C ILE A 330 -5.62 21.82 -1.82
N LEU A 331 -5.43 23.09 -1.47
CA LEU A 331 -5.93 23.67 -0.20
C LEU A 331 -7.45 23.58 -0.07
N GLU A 332 -8.17 24.00 -1.11
CA GLU A 332 -9.65 23.98 -1.12
C GLU A 332 -10.17 22.54 -1.01
N ARG A 333 -9.49 21.61 -1.67
CA ARG A 333 -9.80 20.19 -1.58
C ARG A 333 -9.53 19.62 -0.20
N TRP A 334 -8.38 19.89 0.42
CA TRP A 334 -8.11 19.46 1.80
C TRP A 334 -9.10 20.05 2.80
N SER A 335 -9.47 21.33 2.67
CA SER A 335 -10.49 21.96 3.51
C SER A 335 -11.82 21.24 3.38
N ARG A 336 -12.31 21.01 2.16
CA ARG A 336 -13.60 20.36 1.95
C ARG A 336 -13.59 18.88 2.36
N ILE A 337 -12.47 18.16 2.20
CA ILE A 337 -12.30 16.81 2.78
C ILE A 337 -12.41 16.88 4.31
N PHE A 338 -11.72 17.81 4.94
CA PHE A 338 -11.78 18.01 6.39
C PHE A 338 -13.22 18.29 6.86
N ASP A 339 -13.92 19.23 6.24
CA ASP A 339 -15.28 19.62 6.63
C ASP A 339 -16.27 18.48 6.44
N SER A 340 -16.18 17.77 5.31
CA SER A 340 -17.05 16.62 5.03
C SER A 340 -16.83 15.50 6.04
N CYS A 341 -15.58 15.20 6.42
CA CYS A 341 -15.27 14.24 7.48
C CYS A 341 -15.76 14.72 8.86
N MET A 342 -15.58 16.00 9.19
CA MET A 342 -16.03 16.58 10.45
C MET A 342 -17.56 16.51 10.60
N THR A 343 -18.33 16.67 9.53
CA THR A 343 -19.80 16.50 9.55
C THR A 343 -20.22 15.08 9.92
N GLN A 344 -19.35 14.09 9.67
CA GLN A 344 -19.53 12.69 10.06
C GLN A 344 -18.92 12.37 11.43
N ASN A 345 -18.50 13.38 12.20
CA ASN A 345 -17.80 13.24 13.50
C ASN A 345 -16.43 12.54 13.40
N ILE A 346 -15.76 12.67 12.24
CA ILE A 346 -14.44 12.11 11.99
C ILE A 346 -13.44 13.25 11.93
N ARG A 347 -12.50 13.32 12.87
CA ARG A 347 -11.49 14.37 12.90
C ARG A 347 -10.25 13.97 12.10
N ILE A 348 -10.03 14.63 10.97
CA ILE A 348 -8.76 14.54 10.24
C ILE A 348 -7.70 15.32 11.00
N LEU A 349 -6.68 14.64 11.53
CA LEU A 349 -5.56 15.27 12.24
C LEU A 349 -4.60 15.99 11.29
N GLY A 350 -4.45 15.45 10.08
CA GLY A 350 -3.54 15.99 9.10
C GLY A 350 -3.60 15.32 7.74
N PHE A 351 -2.85 15.94 6.82
CA PHE A 351 -2.65 15.49 5.46
C PHE A 351 -1.17 15.14 5.23
N SER A 352 -0.93 14.15 4.39
CA SER A 352 0.38 13.81 3.86
C SER A 352 0.35 13.67 2.36
N ALA A 353 1.41 14.14 1.74
CA ALA A 353 1.65 14.03 0.31
C ALA A 353 3.16 14.04 0.05
N ASP A 354 3.55 13.98 -1.22
CA ASP A 354 4.94 14.08 -1.63
C ASP A 354 5.44 15.54 -1.60
N CYS A 355 6.74 15.72 -1.81
CA CYS A 355 7.44 17.01 -1.86
C CYS A 355 7.30 17.73 -3.21
N ASP A 356 6.27 17.47 -4.03
CA ASP A 356 6.14 18.25 -5.26
C ASP A 356 5.98 19.75 -4.92
N PRO A 357 6.41 20.68 -5.78
CA PRO A 357 6.38 22.11 -5.45
C PRO A 357 4.98 22.63 -5.06
N LYS A 358 3.92 22.07 -5.66
CA LYS A 358 2.52 22.51 -5.49
C LYS A 358 1.97 22.06 -4.13
N GLN A 359 2.19 20.80 -3.77
CA GLN A 359 1.86 20.19 -2.49
C GLN A 359 2.67 20.85 -1.36
N MET A 360 3.98 21.05 -1.55
CA MET A 360 4.82 21.74 -0.57
C MET A 360 4.35 23.17 -0.32
N LYS A 361 3.92 23.90 -1.37
CA LYS A 361 3.30 25.22 -1.22
C LYS A 361 1.98 25.12 -0.46
N ALA A 362 1.09 24.18 -0.80
CA ALA A 362 -0.18 23.98 -0.11
C ALA A 362 0.01 23.66 1.38
N MET A 363 0.94 22.76 1.74
CA MET A 363 1.26 22.44 3.14
C MET A 363 1.74 23.65 3.93
N ARG A 364 2.55 24.51 3.31
CA ARG A 364 3.06 25.73 3.95
C ARG A 364 1.96 26.78 4.11
N ASP A 365 1.11 26.95 3.11
CA ASP A 365 0.01 27.90 3.09
C ASP A 365 -1.09 27.52 4.11
N SER A 366 -1.39 26.21 4.25
CA SER A 366 -2.39 25.70 5.21
C SER A 366 -1.96 25.91 6.65
N MET A 367 -0.68 25.68 6.96
CA MET A 367 -0.14 25.77 8.32
C MET A 367 0.38 27.16 8.68
N GLY A 368 0.38 28.10 7.72
CA GLY A 368 1.05 29.40 7.85
C GLY A 368 2.57 29.28 8.02
N PHE A 369 3.17 28.19 7.56
CA PHE A 369 4.58 27.85 7.76
C PHE A 369 5.48 28.59 6.77
N PHE A 370 5.96 29.76 7.17
CA PHE A 370 6.79 30.64 6.35
C PHE A 370 6.18 30.96 4.98
N SER A 371 4.84 31.03 4.87
CA SER A 371 4.15 31.44 3.64
C SER A 371 3.79 32.94 3.63
N LYS A 372 3.58 33.48 2.42
CA LYS A 372 3.00 34.81 2.15
C LYS A 372 1.48 34.77 2.13
N SER A 373 0.90 33.73 1.52
CA SER A 373 -0.54 33.48 1.44
C SER A 373 -0.94 32.57 2.59
N GLN A 374 -1.84 33.04 3.45
CA GLN A 374 -2.48 32.16 4.41
C GLN A 374 -3.77 31.66 3.79
N ALA A 375 -4.03 30.36 3.91
CA ALA A 375 -5.18 29.69 3.29
C ALA A 375 -6.56 30.14 3.84
N GLY A 376 -6.63 31.25 4.58
CA GLY A 376 -7.89 31.79 5.11
C GLY A 376 -8.53 30.93 6.20
N PHE A 377 -7.83 29.91 6.72
CA PHE A 377 -8.43 28.99 7.67
C PHE A 377 -8.65 29.58 9.05
N GLU A 378 -8.09 30.74 9.42
CA GLU A 378 -8.01 31.24 10.81
C GLU A 378 -9.35 31.29 11.57
N ASP A 379 -10.45 31.57 10.86
CA ASP A 379 -11.80 31.71 11.42
C ASP A 379 -12.59 30.40 11.47
N HIS A 380 -12.01 29.27 11.04
CA HIS A 380 -12.70 27.98 11.03
C HIS A 380 -13.09 27.51 12.45
N PRO A 381 -14.31 27.02 12.70
CA PRO A 381 -14.78 26.70 14.07
C PRO A 381 -14.06 25.49 14.72
N HIS A 382 -13.39 24.65 13.93
CA HIS A 382 -12.83 23.38 14.39
C HIS A 382 -11.31 23.37 14.59
N HIS A 383 -10.67 24.53 14.74
CA HIS A 383 -9.23 24.59 15.05
C HIS A 383 -8.86 23.84 16.31
N LEU A 384 -7.68 23.23 16.27
CA LEU A 384 -6.93 22.93 17.48
C LEU A 384 -6.06 24.15 17.79
N GLU A 385 -5.91 24.44 19.07
CA GLU A 385 -5.01 25.48 19.54
C GLU A 385 -4.05 24.88 20.57
N ILE A 386 -2.77 25.27 20.53
CA ILE A 386 -1.83 25.04 21.63
C ILE A 386 -1.65 26.33 22.45
N SER A 387 -1.55 26.19 23.77
CA SER A 387 -1.22 27.31 24.66
C SER A 387 0.28 27.57 24.70
N SER A 388 1.07 26.52 24.50
CA SER A 388 2.50 26.51 24.82
C SER A 388 3.38 26.78 23.61
N PHE A 389 4.63 27.19 23.88
CA PHE A 389 5.65 27.52 22.88
C PHE A 389 5.35 28.66 21.89
N LYS A 390 4.36 29.51 22.17
CA LYS A 390 4.03 30.68 21.33
C LYS A 390 5.20 31.66 21.14
N ASN A 391 6.23 31.60 21.99
CA ASN A 391 7.38 32.51 22.01
C ASN A 391 8.74 31.80 22.06
N THR A 392 8.83 30.50 21.74
CA THR A 392 10.14 29.85 21.74
C THR A 392 10.93 30.22 20.48
N SER A 393 12.27 30.23 20.61
CA SER A 393 13.14 30.57 19.49
C SER A 393 13.22 29.48 18.43
N TRP A 394 12.81 28.24 18.73
CA TRP A 394 13.04 27.06 17.90
C TRP A 394 11.81 26.54 17.18
N PHE A 395 10.60 26.84 17.68
CA PHE A 395 9.32 26.39 17.16
C PHE A 395 8.59 27.51 16.42
N PHE A 396 8.28 27.29 15.14
CA PHE A 396 7.83 28.33 14.21
C PHE A 396 6.39 28.18 13.71
N LEU A 397 5.64 27.17 14.16
CA LEU A 397 4.24 27.04 13.78
C LEU A 397 3.36 28.02 14.54
N LYS A 398 2.31 28.49 13.87
CA LYS A 398 1.26 29.27 14.53
C LYS A 398 0.52 28.39 15.55
N PRO A 399 -0.01 28.99 16.64
CA PRO A 399 -0.62 28.20 17.70
C PRO A 399 -1.97 27.59 17.34
N ARG A 400 -2.69 28.14 16.35
CA ARG A 400 -3.97 27.64 15.86
C ARG A 400 -3.77 26.94 14.53
N GLN A 401 -4.21 25.69 14.44
CA GLN A 401 -4.10 24.85 13.25
C GLN A 401 -5.40 24.08 13.05
N LEU A 402 -5.91 24.07 11.81
CA LEU A 402 -7.09 23.30 11.45
C LEU A 402 -6.75 21.80 11.45
N PHE A 403 -5.65 21.51 10.77
CA PHE A 403 -4.99 20.23 10.65
C PHE A 403 -3.48 20.47 10.48
N VAL A 404 -2.65 19.45 10.70
CA VAL A 404 -1.21 19.53 10.40
C VAL A 404 -0.89 18.89 9.05
N CYS A 405 0.26 19.22 8.47
CA CYS A 405 0.78 18.54 7.29
C CYS A 405 2.08 17.81 7.62
N LEU A 406 2.22 16.57 7.16
CA LEU A 406 3.48 15.84 7.21
C LEU A 406 3.84 15.37 5.81
N GLN A 407 5.08 15.60 5.40
CA GLN A 407 5.61 15.04 4.18
C GLN A 407 6.04 13.59 4.41
N ASP A 408 5.91 12.75 3.37
CA ASP A 408 6.33 11.34 3.41
C ASP A 408 7.82 11.16 3.74
N ALA A 409 8.07 10.63 4.94
CA ALA A 409 9.42 10.40 5.45
C ALA A 409 10.24 9.35 4.66
N SER A 410 9.59 8.38 4.00
CA SER A 410 10.29 7.42 3.13
C SER A 410 10.83 8.12 1.88
N HIS A 411 10.01 8.98 1.27
CA HIS A 411 10.41 9.84 0.15
C HIS A 411 11.48 10.87 0.56
N LEU A 412 11.41 11.42 1.77
CA LEU A 412 12.47 12.29 2.31
C LEU A 412 13.81 11.54 2.44
N CYS A 413 13.77 10.32 2.97
CA CYS A 413 14.96 9.47 3.09
C CYS A 413 15.59 9.14 1.73
N THR A 414 14.78 8.81 0.71
CA THR A 414 15.30 8.53 -0.64
C THR A 414 15.81 9.80 -1.31
N LYS A 415 15.15 10.96 -1.12
CA LYS A 415 15.63 12.26 -1.64
C LYS A 415 17.00 12.64 -1.04
N LEU A 416 17.20 12.42 0.26
CA LEU A 416 18.51 12.62 0.91
C LEU A 416 19.55 11.61 0.40
N ARG A 417 19.20 10.33 0.28
CA ARG A 417 20.11 9.32 -0.32
C ARG A 417 20.53 9.70 -1.73
N ASN A 418 19.58 10.04 -2.60
CA ASN A 418 19.86 10.38 -4.00
C ASN A 418 20.72 11.63 -4.12
N ARG A 419 20.60 12.56 -3.17
CA ARG A 419 21.49 13.72 -3.08
C ARG A 419 22.93 13.28 -2.78
N LEU A 420 23.16 12.36 -1.85
CA LEU A 420 24.50 11.80 -1.58
C LEU A 420 25.08 11.06 -2.80
N LEU A 421 24.24 10.40 -3.60
CA LEU A 421 24.65 9.64 -4.78
C LEU A 421 24.89 10.52 -6.03
N SER A 422 24.56 11.81 -5.98
CA SER A 422 24.64 12.70 -7.13
C SER A 422 26.06 13.23 -7.34
N SER A 423 26.62 12.97 -8.52
CA SER A 423 27.92 13.51 -8.97
C SER A 423 27.96 15.04 -9.08
N ASN A 424 26.80 15.68 -9.18
CA ASN A 424 26.68 17.13 -9.32
C ASN A 424 26.73 17.87 -7.97
N THR A 425 26.90 17.15 -6.87
CA THR A 425 26.75 17.68 -5.51
C THR A 425 28.00 17.44 -4.67
N ILE A 426 28.31 18.41 -3.81
CA ILE A 426 29.44 18.32 -2.88
C ILE A 426 28.89 18.69 -1.52
N LEU A 427 28.49 17.72 -0.71
CA LEU A 427 27.83 17.98 0.57
C LEU A 427 28.85 18.42 1.63
N LEU A 428 29.28 19.67 1.53
CA LEU A 428 30.35 20.26 2.34
C LEU A 428 29.87 20.61 3.75
N MET A 429 30.45 19.98 4.77
CA MET A 429 30.17 20.21 6.19
C MET A 429 31.48 20.60 6.90
N GLY A 430 31.68 21.90 7.16
CA GLY A 430 32.91 22.39 7.79
C GLY A 430 34.13 22.28 6.86
N GLU A 431 35.20 21.64 7.33
CA GLU A 431 36.37 21.30 6.50
C GLU A 431 36.21 19.97 5.73
N LYS A 432 35.15 19.20 6.01
CA LYS A 432 34.92 17.87 5.44
C LYS A 432 33.71 17.87 4.50
N TYR A 433 33.51 16.79 3.75
CA TYR A 433 32.35 16.63 2.88
C TYR A 433 31.83 15.20 2.93
N ALA A 434 30.51 15.03 2.83
CA ALA A 434 29.92 13.71 2.73
C ALA A 434 30.12 13.18 1.30
N SER A 435 30.68 11.98 1.18
CA SER A 435 30.97 11.32 -0.10
C SER A 435 30.46 9.89 -0.12
N ILE A 436 30.05 9.45 -1.31
CA ILE A 436 29.77 8.04 -1.57
C ILE A 436 31.05 7.20 -1.55
N ASP A 437 32.20 7.80 -1.80
CA ASP A 437 33.51 7.12 -1.82
C ASP A 437 33.83 6.50 -0.46
N ASP A 438 33.39 7.10 0.65
CA ASP A 438 33.57 6.53 1.99
C ASP A 438 32.83 5.19 2.13
N LEU A 439 31.65 5.06 1.51
CA LEU A 439 30.88 3.83 1.49
C LEU A 439 31.46 2.80 0.51
N ILE A 440 32.01 3.25 -0.62
CA ILE A 440 32.75 2.38 -1.56
C ILE A 440 33.99 1.81 -0.86
N GLN A 441 34.77 2.66 -0.21
CA GLN A 441 35.96 2.26 0.54
C GLN A 441 35.60 1.27 1.65
N LEU A 442 34.47 1.47 2.33
CA LEU A 442 33.98 0.53 3.33
C LEU A 442 33.64 -0.84 2.71
N ILE A 443 32.95 -0.86 1.57
CA ILE A 443 32.57 -2.09 0.86
C ILE A 443 33.79 -2.85 0.35
N ASP A 444 34.80 -2.14 -0.15
CA ASP A 444 35.98 -2.74 -0.79
C ASP A 444 37.02 -3.23 0.22
N ASN A 445 37.13 -2.56 1.37
CA ASN A 445 38.23 -2.81 2.32
C ASN A 445 37.81 -3.46 3.64
N HIS A 446 36.51 -3.57 3.93
CA HIS A 446 36.01 -4.21 5.16
C HIS A 446 35.10 -5.41 4.85
N SER A 447 34.94 -6.31 5.83
CA SER A 447 34.13 -7.51 5.66
C SER A 447 32.65 -7.18 5.61
N LYS A 448 31.95 -7.69 4.61
CA LYS A 448 30.48 -7.62 4.50
C LYS A 448 29.75 -8.12 5.75
N ILE A 449 30.34 -9.03 6.51
CA ILE A 449 29.74 -9.54 7.76
C ILE A 449 29.60 -8.41 8.80
N ASP A 450 30.52 -7.45 8.79
CA ASP A 450 30.58 -6.37 9.78
C ASP A 450 29.59 -5.25 9.47
N HIS A 451 29.47 -4.87 8.18
CA HIS A 451 28.68 -3.71 7.75
C HIS A 451 27.40 -4.06 6.96
N GLY A 452 27.32 -5.24 6.35
CA GLY A 452 26.12 -5.74 5.65
C GLY A 452 25.81 -5.10 4.28
N LEU A 453 26.64 -4.19 3.79
CA LEU A 453 26.43 -3.47 2.52
C LEU A 453 26.89 -4.27 1.29
N THR A 454 26.29 -3.94 0.17
CA THR A 454 26.66 -4.41 -1.17
C THR A 454 26.71 -3.24 -2.15
N VAL A 455 27.40 -3.40 -3.28
CA VAL A 455 27.49 -2.37 -4.33
C VAL A 455 26.11 -1.93 -4.83
N SER A 456 25.12 -2.84 -4.89
CA SER A 456 23.75 -2.49 -5.27
C SER A 456 23.08 -1.50 -4.32
N ASP A 457 23.49 -1.45 -3.04
CA ASP A 457 22.88 -0.53 -2.07
C ASP A 457 23.26 0.94 -2.30
N ILE A 458 24.39 1.17 -2.96
CA ILE A 458 24.89 2.51 -3.33
C ILE A 458 24.69 2.83 -4.82
N CYS A 459 23.92 1.99 -5.54
CA CYS A 459 23.67 2.21 -6.96
C CYS A 459 22.69 3.39 -7.19
N PRO A 460 23.06 4.38 -8.03
CA PRO A 460 22.22 5.55 -8.31
C PRO A 460 21.05 5.27 -9.26
N LYS A 461 21.05 4.14 -9.98
CA LYS A 461 20.00 3.80 -10.97
C LYS A 461 18.61 3.63 -10.34
N ASP A 462 18.56 3.09 -9.13
CA ASP A 462 17.31 2.88 -8.40
C ASP A 462 17.10 4.02 -7.39
N LYS A 463 16.52 5.12 -7.89
CA LYS A 463 16.23 6.35 -7.12
C LYS A 463 15.13 6.14 -6.07
N GLN A 464 14.31 5.09 -6.18
CA GLN A 464 13.19 4.81 -5.28
C GLN A 464 13.52 3.75 -4.21
N ASN A 465 14.78 3.29 -4.14
CA ASN A 465 15.18 2.23 -3.22
C ASN A 465 15.25 2.64 -1.75
N TYR A 466 14.11 2.59 -1.06
CA TYR A 466 14.07 2.85 0.37
C TYR A 466 14.84 1.80 1.20
N SER A 467 14.89 0.53 0.76
CA SER A 467 15.62 -0.53 1.49
C SER A 467 17.12 -0.23 1.58
N SER A 468 17.68 0.36 0.53
CA SER A 468 19.07 0.84 0.55
C SER A 468 19.27 1.95 1.58
N CYS A 469 18.32 2.90 1.75
CA CYS A 469 18.37 3.90 2.81
C CYS A 469 18.47 3.25 4.20
N GLU A 470 17.71 2.19 4.46
CA GLU A 470 17.75 1.49 5.75
C GLU A 470 19.11 0.84 6.02
N LYS A 471 19.72 0.24 5.00
CA LYS A 471 21.02 -0.45 5.14
C LYS A 471 22.17 0.52 5.35
N ILE A 472 22.27 1.57 4.52
CA ILE A 472 23.37 2.55 4.62
C ILE A 472 23.31 3.35 5.93
N THR A 473 22.13 3.44 6.55
CA THR A 473 21.95 4.11 7.85
C THR A 473 21.94 3.15 9.05
N SER A 474 22.30 1.88 8.84
CA SER A 474 22.34 0.91 9.93
C SER A 474 23.41 1.26 10.96
N THR A 475 23.18 0.85 12.21
CA THR A 475 24.15 1.06 13.30
C THR A 475 25.49 0.37 13.03
N ALA A 476 25.46 -0.78 12.34
CA ALA A 476 26.63 -1.51 11.88
C ALA A 476 27.47 -0.64 10.93
N VAL A 477 26.87 -0.12 9.86
CA VAL A 477 27.56 0.76 8.88
C VAL A 477 28.15 1.99 9.53
N LEU A 478 27.37 2.71 10.34
CA LEU A 478 27.85 3.93 11.02
C LEU A 478 28.99 3.64 11.98
N SER A 479 29.02 2.46 12.61
CA SER A 479 30.12 2.05 13.48
C SER A 479 31.36 1.69 12.66
N SER A 480 31.20 0.99 11.55
CA SER A 480 32.30 0.62 10.65
C SER A 480 32.92 1.83 9.93
N LEU A 481 32.12 2.84 9.58
CA LEU A 481 32.62 4.08 8.97
C LEU A 481 33.63 4.81 9.85
N LYS A 482 33.59 4.65 11.18
CA LYS A 482 34.62 5.23 12.07
C LYS A 482 36.03 4.74 11.79
N ASN A 483 36.17 3.59 11.12
CA ASN A 483 37.46 3.05 10.70
C ASN A 483 37.95 3.65 9.37
N ILE A 484 37.10 4.39 8.66
CA ILE A 484 37.43 5.10 7.43
C ILE A 484 37.87 6.53 7.77
N SER A 485 39.09 6.88 7.36
CA SER A 485 39.66 8.21 7.57
C SER A 485 38.84 9.30 6.89
N ASN A 486 38.60 10.43 7.58
CA ASN A 486 37.87 11.61 7.08
C ASN A 486 36.38 11.39 6.74
N SER A 487 35.77 10.29 7.19
CA SER A 487 34.37 9.98 6.91
C SER A 487 33.34 10.68 7.82
N GLU A 488 33.75 11.61 8.69
CA GLU A 488 32.88 12.19 9.72
C GLU A 488 31.70 12.98 9.13
N ALA A 489 31.89 13.64 7.99
CA ALA A 489 30.80 14.32 7.29
C ALA A 489 29.80 13.32 6.68
N THR A 490 30.27 12.19 6.14
CA THR A 490 29.40 11.11 5.67
C THR A 490 28.63 10.47 6.82
N GLN A 491 29.29 10.23 7.96
CA GLN A 491 28.61 9.75 9.18
C GLN A 491 27.53 10.73 9.64
N ALA A 492 27.83 12.04 9.70
CA ALA A 492 26.87 13.07 10.07
C ALA A 492 25.68 13.11 9.10
N TYR A 493 25.93 13.02 7.79
CA TYR A 493 24.89 13.00 6.77
C TYR A 493 23.97 11.77 6.88
N LEU A 494 24.55 10.58 7.06
CA LEU A 494 23.78 9.34 7.25
C LEU A 494 23.00 9.35 8.56
N GLU A 495 23.51 10.01 9.61
CA GLU A 495 22.78 10.18 10.88
C GLU A 495 21.53 11.06 10.71
N ILE A 496 21.52 12.04 9.78
CA ILE A 496 20.30 12.80 9.42
C ILE A 496 19.23 11.83 8.90
N ILE A 497 19.57 10.99 7.92
CA ILE A 497 18.64 10.03 7.30
C ILE A 497 18.14 9.03 8.36
N LYS A 498 19.04 8.52 9.20
CA LYS A 498 18.69 7.62 10.31
C LYS A 498 17.72 8.27 11.28
N CYS A 499 17.94 9.53 11.65
CA CYS A 499 17.06 10.27 12.54
C CYS A 499 15.65 10.43 11.95
N VAL A 500 15.54 10.75 10.65
CA VAL A 500 14.24 10.81 9.94
C VAL A 500 13.53 9.45 10.00
N ARG A 501 14.24 8.36 9.70
CA ARG A 501 13.69 7.00 9.76
C ARG A 501 13.17 6.65 11.15
N LEU A 502 13.95 6.89 12.20
CA LEU A 502 13.57 6.59 13.58
C LEU A 502 12.40 7.46 14.06
N ALA A 503 12.35 8.73 13.63
CA ALA A 503 11.28 9.64 14.00
C ALA A 503 9.92 9.25 13.39
N TYR A 504 9.89 8.89 12.10
CA TYR A 504 8.64 8.84 11.34
C TYR A 504 8.28 7.47 10.78
N VAL A 505 9.25 6.60 10.51
CA VAL A 505 9.00 5.30 9.83
C VAL A 505 9.04 4.13 10.81
N ASP A 506 10.00 4.12 11.73
CA ASP A 506 10.16 3.02 12.68
C ASP A 506 8.93 2.90 13.59
N LYS A 507 8.37 1.70 13.74
CA LYS A 507 7.13 1.47 14.52
C LYS A 507 7.40 1.38 16.03
N ASN A 508 8.62 1.00 16.41
CA ASN A 508 8.99 0.71 17.80
C ASN A 508 9.46 1.95 18.58
N THR A 509 9.63 3.08 17.90
CA THR A 509 10.09 4.32 18.53
C THR A 509 8.95 5.00 19.30
N THR A 510 9.18 5.26 20.59
CA THR A 510 8.24 5.97 21.47
C THR A 510 8.09 7.44 21.05
N ILE A 511 6.93 8.06 21.32
CA ILE A 511 6.62 9.44 20.91
C ILE A 511 7.71 10.45 21.29
N ILE A 512 8.19 10.39 22.54
CA ILE A 512 9.23 11.30 23.02
C ILE A 512 10.57 11.07 22.29
N ASN A 513 10.92 9.83 21.97
CA ASN A 513 12.13 9.56 21.20
C ASN A 513 11.97 9.97 19.73
N ARG A 514 10.76 9.88 19.15
CA ARG A 514 10.48 10.41 17.80
C ARG A 514 10.76 11.90 17.74
N LEU A 515 10.31 12.65 18.75
CA LEU A 515 10.57 14.08 18.87
C LEU A 515 12.07 14.38 18.94
N TYR A 516 12.81 13.63 19.77
CA TYR A 516 14.26 13.75 19.86
C TYR A 516 14.95 13.55 18.50
N TYR A 517 14.63 12.47 17.79
CA TYR A 517 15.25 12.19 16.49
C TYR A 517 14.86 13.22 15.42
N ALA A 518 13.60 13.63 15.37
CA ALA A 518 13.11 14.66 14.46
C ALA A 518 13.91 15.97 14.63
N TRP A 519 14.03 16.45 15.86
CA TRP A 519 14.77 17.67 16.15
C TRP A 519 16.27 17.52 16.00
N CYS A 520 16.84 16.33 16.24
CA CYS A 520 18.26 16.08 16.00
C CYS A 520 18.60 16.29 14.52
N ALA A 521 17.80 15.72 13.61
CA ALA A 521 17.96 15.93 12.17
C ALA A 521 17.85 17.42 11.79
N VAL A 522 16.84 18.12 12.33
CA VAL A 522 16.65 19.56 12.10
C VAL A 522 17.86 20.36 12.58
N PHE A 523 18.37 20.13 13.80
CA PHE A 523 19.48 20.90 14.34
C PHE A 523 20.79 20.65 13.60
N ILE A 524 21.08 19.41 13.17
CA ILE A 524 22.24 19.13 12.31
C ILE A 524 22.18 20.02 11.06
N VAL A 525 21.01 20.05 10.41
CA VAL A 525 20.80 20.82 9.18
C VAL A 525 20.78 22.33 9.43
N ARG A 526 20.23 22.81 10.55
CA ARG A 526 20.24 24.24 10.93
C ARG A 526 21.66 24.73 11.20
N ILE A 527 22.47 24.00 11.97
CA ILE A 527 23.88 24.34 12.24
C ILE A 527 24.67 24.36 10.93
N TRP A 528 24.52 23.32 10.12
CA TRP A 528 25.16 23.24 8.81
C TRP A 528 24.78 24.43 7.91
N SER A 529 23.51 24.76 7.85
CA SER A 529 23.02 25.90 7.07
C SER A 529 23.48 27.26 7.59
N ALA A 530 23.57 27.41 8.92
CA ALA A 530 24.05 28.63 9.57
C ALA A 530 25.52 28.87 9.23
N TRP A 531 26.34 27.83 9.28
CA TRP A 531 27.74 27.89 8.85
C TRP A 531 27.91 28.24 7.37
N LEU A 532 27.16 27.60 6.46
CA LEU A 532 27.21 27.92 5.03
C LEU A 532 26.81 29.38 4.73
N GLN A 533 26.02 30.00 5.62
CA GLN A 533 25.65 31.41 5.51
C GLN A 533 26.70 32.37 6.08
N SER A 534 27.51 31.93 7.05
CA SER A 534 28.54 32.76 7.68
C SER A 534 29.88 32.72 6.94
N ILE A 535 30.20 31.61 6.27
CA ILE A 535 31.46 31.45 5.54
C ILE A 535 31.54 32.31 4.26
N ASN A 536 32.74 32.85 4.01
CA ASN A 536 33.02 33.68 2.83
C ASN A 536 32.97 32.86 1.53
N CYS A 537 32.38 33.43 0.47
CA CYS A 537 32.33 32.83 -0.87
C CYS A 537 33.71 32.43 -1.44
N ASN A 538 34.75 33.22 -1.19
CA ASN A 538 36.10 32.92 -1.70
C ASN A 538 36.72 31.71 -0.98
N GLU A 539 36.43 31.57 0.31
CA GLU A 539 36.89 30.45 1.11
C GLU A 539 36.17 29.16 0.74
N LEU A 540 34.85 29.22 0.51
CA LEU A 540 34.08 28.10 -0.06
C LEU A 540 34.64 27.64 -1.40
N LYS A 541 34.97 28.58 -2.30
CA LYS A 541 35.56 28.25 -3.61
C LYS A 541 36.91 27.56 -3.47
N LYS A 542 37.77 28.01 -2.55
CA LYS A 542 39.07 27.40 -2.26
C LYS A 542 38.92 25.96 -1.72
N ARG A 543 37.94 25.73 -0.86
CA ARG A 543 37.65 24.39 -0.32
C ARG A 543 37.07 23.46 -1.38
N ALA A 544 36.21 23.98 -2.25
CA ALA A 544 35.60 23.23 -3.35
C ALA A 544 36.57 22.96 -4.53
N SER A 545 37.56 23.83 -4.77
CA SER A 545 38.46 23.72 -5.93
C SER A 545 39.36 22.48 -5.92
N HIS A 546 39.63 21.90 -4.74
CA HIS A 546 40.36 20.62 -4.66
C HIS A 546 39.49 19.40 -5.03
N LEU A 547 38.17 19.55 -4.99
CA LEU A 547 37.20 18.45 -5.18
C LEU A 547 36.64 18.38 -6.61
N LEU A 548 36.83 19.43 -7.40
CA LEU A 548 36.32 19.54 -8.76
C LEU A 548 37.49 19.46 -9.75
N SER A 549 37.76 18.26 -10.26
CA SER A 549 38.59 18.04 -11.44
C SER A 549 37.80 18.30 -12.72
N THR A 550 36.99 19.35 -12.80
CA THR A 550 36.36 19.74 -14.06
C THR A 550 37.28 20.69 -14.82
N SER A 551 37.67 20.27 -16.01
CA SER A 551 38.62 20.90 -16.95
C SER A 551 38.22 22.29 -17.45
N ILE A 552 37.20 22.92 -16.86
CA ILE A 552 36.65 24.21 -17.24
C ILE A 552 36.25 24.87 -15.92
N GLY A 553 36.88 26.00 -15.58
CA GLY A 553 36.75 26.71 -14.29
C GLY A 553 35.37 27.31 -14.01
N ILE A 554 34.30 26.53 -14.16
CA ILE A 554 32.92 26.91 -13.89
C ILE A 554 32.71 26.80 -12.37
N PRO A 555 32.35 27.90 -11.68
CA PRO A 555 32.13 27.87 -10.24
C PRO A 555 30.91 27.01 -9.90
N VAL A 556 31.09 26.00 -9.03
CA VAL A 556 29.96 25.22 -8.53
C VAL A 556 29.00 26.11 -7.74
N PRO A 557 27.69 26.12 -8.08
CA PRO A 557 26.74 26.98 -7.40
C PRO A 557 26.58 26.56 -5.93
N LYS A 558 26.41 27.54 -5.02
CA LYS A 558 26.24 27.27 -3.59
C LYS A 558 25.10 26.30 -3.25
N LYS A 559 24.10 26.15 -4.15
CA LYS A 559 22.99 25.19 -4.00
C LYS A 559 23.49 23.73 -3.97
N ASN A 560 24.66 23.45 -4.53
CA ASN A 560 25.25 22.11 -4.59
C ASN A 560 26.03 21.75 -3.31
N PHE A 561 26.22 22.69 -2.38
CA PHE A 561 26.91 22.45 -1.11
C PHE A 561 26.00 21.98 0.04
N PHE A 562 24.71 21.84 -0.21
CA PHE A 562 23.71 21.58 0.82
C PHE A 562 22.62 20.63 0.30
N ILE A 563 21.76 20.18 1.21
CA ILE A 563 20.51 19.52 0.82
C ILE A 563 19.61 20.48 0.02
N THR A 564 18.67 19.90 -0.71
CA THR A 564 17.70 20.68 -1.49
C THR A 564 16.78 21.49 -0.58
N ILE A 565 16.26 22.63 -1.08
CA ILE A 565 15.34 23.47 -0.32
C ILE A 565 14.04 22.72 0.04
N PRO A 566 13.43 21.91 -0.85
CA PRO A 566 12.31 21.05 -0.48
C PRO A 566 12.64 20.10 0.68
N ALA A 567 13.81 19.44 0.66
CA ALA A 567 14.20 18.54 1.76
C ALA A 567 14.38 19.28 3.09
N LEU A 568 14.96 20.50 3.07
CA LEU A 568 15.04 21.36 4.25
C LEU A 568 13.63 21.69 4.80
N PHE A 569 12.70 22.08 3.93
CA PHE A 569 11.33 22.38 4.35
C PHE A 569 10.62 21.15 4.90
N SER A 570 10.79 19.96 4.31
CA SER A 570 10.18 18.72 4.81
C SER A 570 10.67 18.34 6.20
N LEU A 571 11.98 18.45 6.46
CA LEU A 571 12.54 18.22 7.80
C LEU A 571 11.94 19.16 8.84
N GLU A 572 11.89 20.45 8.50
CA GLU A 572 11.33 21.48 9.37
C GLU A 572 9.83 21.28 9.60
N LEU A 573 9.04 21.09 8.53
CA LEU A 573 7.60 20.88 8.58
C LEU A 573 7.24 19.66 9.44
N ASN A 574 7.88 18.51 9.18
CA ASN A 574 7.60 17.28 9.91
C ASN A 574 7.94 17.39 11.40
N ALA A 575 9.05 18.05 11.75
CA ALA A 575 9.45 18.22 13.15
C ALA A 575 8.46 19.11 13.90
N HIS A 576 8.04 20.21 13.28
CA HIS A 576 7.07 21.12 13.87
C HIS A 576 5.68 20.48 13.99
N SER A 577 5.20 19.77 12.97
CA SER A 577 3.92 19.06 13.01
C SER A 577 3.91 18.00 14.12
N LEU A 578 5.00 17.24 14.26
CA LEU A 578 5.13 16.26 15.35
C LEU A 578 5.14 16.93 16.74
N THR A 579 5.88 18.03 16.90
CA THR A 579 5.86 18.81 18.15
C THR A 579 4.44 19.30 18.45
N TYR A 580 3.75 19.89 17.47
CA TYR A 580 2.40 20.42 17.65
C TYR A 580 1.43 19.35 18.16
N LEU A 581 1.42 18.17 17.52
CA LEU A 581 0.61 17.04 17.95
C LEU A 581 1.01 16.51 19.34
N THR A 582 2.31 16.48 19.65
CA THR A 582 2.80 16.05 20.97
C THR A 582 2.38 17.01 22.08
N VAL A 583 2.35 18.32 21.79
CA VAL A 583 1.85 19.35 22.71
C VAL A 583 0.36 19.21 22.94
N LEU A 584 -0.43 18.98 21.89
CA LEU A 584 -1.87 18.72 22.04
C LEU A 584 -2.14 17.51 22.95
N LEU A 585 -1.32 16.47 22.88
CA LEU A 585 -1.41 15.34 23.80
C LEU A 585 -1.02 15.73 25.23
N ALA A 586 0.05 16.50 25.41
CA ALA A 586 0.48 17.00 26.72
C ALA A 586 -0.60 17.87 27.39
N GLU A 587 -1.28 18.68 26.58
CA GLU A 587 -2.41 19.54 26.98
C GLU A 587 -3.75 18.78 27.04
N GLN A 588 -3.75 17.46 26.84
CA GLN A 588 -4.95 16.58 26.88
C GLN A 588 -6.07 16.96 25.89
N LYS A 589 -5.72 17.64 24.79
CA LYS A 589 -6.65 18.03 23.71
C LYS A 589 -6.88 16.93 22.69
N ILE A 590 -5.96 15.97 22.62
CA ILE A 590 -6.09 14.73 21.87
C ILE A 590 -5.68 13.55 22.77
N THR A 591 -6.07 12.34 22.39
CA THR A 591 -5.75 11.14 23.15
C THR A 591 -4.46 10.48 22.66
N LYS A 592 -3.88 9.55 23.43
CA LYS A 592 -2.61 8.90 23.07
C LYS A 592 -2.72 8.09 21.78
N GLU A 593 -3.89 7.51 21.52
CA GLU A 593 -4.18 6.75 20.30
C GLU A 593 -4.03 7.62 19.05
N ALA A 594 -4.25 8.93 19.17
CA ALA A 594 -4.12 9.90 18.09
C ALA A 594 -2.67 10.10 17.61
N LEU A 595 -1.65 9.54 18.29
CA LEU A 595 -0.23 9.71 17.93
C LEU A 595 0.43 8.46 17.34
N ASN A 596 -0.24 7.74 16.46
CA ASN A 596 0.42 6.68 15.69
C ASN A 596 1.19 7.24 14.49
N ILE A 597 2.34 7.88 14.74
CA ILE A 597 3.13 8.63 13.75
C ILE A 597 3.56 7.77 12.55
N SER A 598 3.73 6.46 12.73
CA SER A 598 4.06 5.54 11.64
C SER A 598 2.99 5.45 10.54
N LEU A 599 1.78 5.96 10.81
CA LEU A 599 0.66 6.05 9.89
C LEU A 599 0.56 7.40 9.17
N PHE A 600 1.38 8.39 9.52
CA PHE A 600 1.26 9.78 9.02
C PHE A 600 2.14 10.00 7.79
N ASN A 601 1.83 9.28 6.71
CA ASN A 601 2.56 9.34 5.44
C ASN A 601 1.65 8.93 4.28
N SER A 602 2.06 9.26 3.06
CA SER A 602 1.34 8.90 1.83
C SER A 602 1.71 7.50 1.30
N GLN A 603 2.55 6.71 1.98
CA GLN A 603 2.90 5.33 1.54
C GLN A 603 1.70 4.39 1.44
N ILE A 604 0.59 4.71 2.11
CA ILE A 604 -0.68 3.99 1.96
C ILE A 604 -1.26 4.11 0.55
N CYS A 605 -1.03 5.24 -0.14
CA CYS A 605 -1.39 5.45 -1.53
C CYS A 605 -0.53 4.54 -2.42
N GLU A 606 0.77 4.50 -2.19
CA GLU A 606 1.69 3.59 -2.91
C GLU A 606 1.40 2.11 -2.67
N SER A 607 0.97 1.74 -1.47
CA SER A 607 0.46 0.40 -1.18
C SER A 607 -0.76 0.08 -2.05
N THR A 608 -1.70 1.03 -2.17
CA THR A 608 -2.90 0.90 -3.00
C THR A 608 -2.54 0.76 -4.48
N PHE A 609 -1.60 1.57 -4.99
CA PHE A 609 -1.12 1.47 -6.36
C PHE A 609 -0.45 0.13 -6.63
N ARG A 610 0.45 -0.34 -5.77
CA ARG A 610 1.10 -1.65 -5.91
C ARG A 610 0.09 -2.79 -5.88
N ALA A 611 -0.90 -2.73 -5.01
CA ALA A 611 -1.96 -3.73 -4.93
C ALA A 611 -2.85 -3.71 -6.19
N ALA A 612 -3.13 -2.54 -6.76
CA ALA A 612 -3.83 -2.44 -8.04
C ALA A 612 -2.98 -2.96 -9.21
N ARG A 613 -1.66 -2.69 -9.22
CA ARG A 613 -0.74 -3.21 -10.25
C ARG A 613 -0.59 -4.73 -10.21
N SER A 614 -0.62 -5.33 -9.01
CA SER A 614 -0.51 -6.78 -8.85
C SER A 614 -1.78 -7.54 -9.24
N MET A 615 -2.94 -6.87 -9.29
CA MET A 615 -4.20 -7.43 -9.80
C MET A 615 -4.24 -7.43 -11.32
N SER A 616 -3.44 -8.29 -11.96
CA SER A 616 -3.54 -8.57 -13.40
C SER A 616 -4.49 -9.73 -13.69
N GLY A 617 -5.03 -9.76 -14.91
CA GLY A 617 -5.87 -10.88 -15.36
C GLY A 617 -5.06 -12.19 -15.49
N PRO A 618 -5.72 -13.36 -15.43
CA PRO A 618 -5.04 -14.63 -15.72
C PRO A 618 -4.37 -14.54 -17.09
N PHE A 619 -3.08 -14.91 -17.15
CA PHE A 619 -2.21 -14.82 -18.34
C PHE A 619 -1.82 -13.39 -18.79
N SER A 620 -2.06 -12.36 -17.98
CA SER A 620 -1.59 -11.01 -18.23
C SER A 620 -0.49 -10.62 -17.23
N SER A 621 0.68 -10.23 -17.74
CA SER A 621 1.74 -9.57 -16.97
C SER A 621 1.62 -8.04 -17.04
N VAL A 622 0.54 -7.50 -17.62
CA VAL A 622 0.36 -6.06 -17.79
C VAL A 622 0.10 -5.42 -16.42
N VAL A 623 1.15 -4.80 -15.89
CA VAL A 623 1.12 -4.04 -14.63
C VAL A 623 0.45 -2.68 -14.77
N ASN A 624 0.53 -2.09 -15.97
CA ASN A 624 -0.07 -0.80 -16.26
C ASN A 624 -1.60 -0.89 -16.38
N PHE A 625 -2.28 0.20 -16.05
CA PHE A 625 -3.74 0.30 -16.12
C PHE A 625 -4.13 1.70 -16.57
N SER A 626 -5.30 1.80 -17.22
CA SER A 626 -6.02 3.06 -17.39
C SER A 626 -6.80 3.43 -16.12
N VAL A 627 -7.31 4.67 -16.04
CA VAL A 627 -8.16 5.11 -14.92
C VAL A 627 -9.34 4.16 -14.68
N TYR A 628 -10.03 3.75 -15.74
CA TYR A 628 -11.15 2.82 -15.65
C TYR A 628 -10.74 1.45 -15.09
N GLU A 629 -9.61 0.91 -15.54
CA GLU A 629 -9.08 -0.36 -15.04
C GLU A 629 -8.65 -0.26 -13.58
N PHE A 630 -8.11 0.89 -13.13
CA PHE A 630 -7.82 1.13 -11.72
C PHE A 630 -9.09 1.06 -10.87
N LEU A 631 -10.15 1.80 -11.25
CA LEU A 631 -11.43 1.82 -10.52
C LEU A 631 -12.02 0.41 -10.36
N GLN A 632 -11.94 -0.43 -11.39
CA GLN A 632 -12.37 -1.83 -11.31
C GLN A 632 -11.51 -2.71 -10.38
N ARG A 633 -10.21 -2.41 -10.26
CA ARG A 633 -9.30 -3.16 -9.39
C ARG A 633 -9.45 -2.74 -7.93
N VAL A 634 -9.62 -1.44 -7.65
CA VAL A 634 -9.83 -0.95 -6.28
C VAL A 634 -11.15 -1.40 -5.68
N GLU A 635 -12.18 -1.61 -6.50
CA GLU A 635 -13.41 -2.28 -6.04
C GLU A 635 -13.10 -3.65 -5.43
N LYS A 636 -12.31 -4.47 -6.11
CA LYS A 636 -11.92 -5.79 -5.56
C LYS A 636 -11.04 -5.66 -4.32
N LEU A 637 -10.14 -4.67 -4.28
CA LEU A 637 -9.33 -4.39 -3.10
C LEU A 637 -10.19 -4.02 -1.89
N ALA A 638 -11.20 -3.17 -2.08
CA ALA A 638 -12.13 -2.76 -1.02
C ALA A 638 -12.87 -3.98 -0.43
N VAL A 639 -13.32 -4.92 -1.27
CA VAL A 639 -13.92 -6.18 -0.80
C VAL A 639 -12.95 -6.98 0.06
N LEU A 640 -11.72 -7.20 -0.44
CA LEU A 640 -10.70 -7.93 0.33
C LEU A 640 -10.39 -7.26 1.66
N GLN A 641 -10.35 -5.94 1.67
CA GLN A 641 -10.06 -5.16 2.86
C GLN A 641 -11.18 -5.25 3.89
N ASN A 642 -12.44 -5.13 3.46
CA ASN A 642 -13.60 -5.29 4.34
C ASN A 642 -13.64 -6.68 4.98
N ILE A 643 -13.30 -7.72 4.20
CA ILE A 643 -13.19 -9.10 4.71
C ILE A 643 -12.06 -9.20 5.73
N LYS A 644 -10.87 -8.65 5.44
CA LYS A 644 -9.72 -8.64 6.35
C LYS A 644 -10.02 -7.91 7.67
N CYS A 645 -10.59 -6.71 7.61
CA CYS A 645 -11.00 -5.97 8.79
C CYS A 645 -12.06 -6.76 9.59
N SER A 646 -13.04 -7.38 8.92
CA SER A 646 -14.02 -8.21 9.63
C SER A 646 -13.38 -9.45 10.27
N SER A 647 -12.38 -10.08 9.66
CA SER A 647 -11.64 -11.20 10.27
C SER A 647 -10.85 -10.79 11.51
N GLU A 648 -10.17 -9.65 11.47
CA GLU A 648 -9.35 -9.20 12.59
C GLU A 648 -10.19 -8.69 13.78
N TYR A 649 -11.31 -8.00 13.52
CA TYR A 649 -12.10 -7.34 14.56
C TYR A 649 -13.37 -8.10 14.98
N LYS A 650 -13.98 -8.90 14.10
CA LYS A 650 -15.23 -9.65 14.40
C LYS A 650 -15.01 -11.15 14.64
N LYS A 651 -13.75 -11.60 14.74
CA LYS A 651 -13.38 -13.04 14.77
C LYS A 651 -13.95 -13.82 13.57
N ASN A 652 -13.97 -13.24 12.36
CA ASN A 652 -14.21 -14.06 11.17
C ASN A 652 -12.96 -14.92 10.93
N ASN A 653 -13.15 -16.25 10.87
CA ASN A 653 -12.10 -17.26 10.99
C ASN A 653 -11.21 -17.46 9.75
N ILE A 654 -11.21 -16.53 8.79
CA ILE A 654 -10.39 -16.61 7.59
C ILE A 654 -9.01 -16.01 7.89
N ILE A 655 -7.99 -16.85 7.83
CA ILE A 655 -6.60 -16.43 8.07
C ILE A 655 -5.98 -16.03 6.74
N PHE A 656 -5.56 -14.77 6.62
CA PHE A 656 -4.78 -14.31 5.48
C PHE A 656 -3.28 -14.53 5.74
N PRO A 657 -2.50 -14.92 4.71
CA PRO A 657 -1.07 -15.11 4.87
C PRO A 657 -0.41 -13.78 5.22
N THR A 658 0.34 -13.76 6.32
CA THR A 658 1.23 -12.65 6.67
C THR A 658 2.63 -12.93 6.15
N HIS A 659 3.30 -11.90 5.63
CA HIS A 659 4.65 -12.08 5.11
C HIS A 659 5.59 -12.49 6.27
N HIS A 660 6.42 -13.52 6.09
CA HIS A 660 7.30 -14.06 7.15
C HIS A 660 8.21 -13.01 7.83
N LYS A 661 8.56 -11.93 7.12
CA LYS A 661 9.30 -10.79 7.69
C LYS A 661 8.48 -9.95 8.69
N GLN A 662 7.16 -9.86 8.52
CA GLN A 662 6.26 -9.18 9.48
C GLN A 662 6.01 -10.04 10.73
N SER A 663 5.95 -11.37 10.57
CA SER A 663 5.79 -12.30 11.70
C SER A 663 6.97 -12.26 12.68
N LYS A 664 8.21 -12.10 12.20
CA LYS A 664 9.40 -11.95 13.07
C LYS A 664 9.40 -10.68 13.91
N GLN A 665 8.76 -9.59 13.45
CA GLN A 665 8.67 -8.36 14.24
C GLN A 665 7.70 -8.51 15.41
N ASN A 666 6.61 -9.27 15.25
CA ASN A 666 5.61 -9.50 16.31
C ASN A 666 6.05 -10.51 17.39
N PHE A 667 7.04 -11.37 17.12
CA PHE A 667 7.54 -12.32 18.14
C PHE A 667 8.50 -11.65 19.16
N LEU A 668 9.04 -10.48 18.83
CA LEU A 668 9.94 -9.72 19.72
C LEU A 668 9.19 -8.72 20.63
N THR A 669 7.87 -8.56 20.48
CA THR A 669 7.08 -7.48 21.12
C THR A 669 6.47 -7.84 22.48
N HIS A 670 6.77 -8.99 23.08
CA HIS A 670 6.17 -9.41 24.35
C HIS A 670 7.04 -9.23 25.60
N SER A 671 8.04 -8.34 25.58
CA SER A 671 8.83 -8.08 26.80
C SER A 671 9.46 -6.69 26.86
N THR A 672 8.62 -5.65 26.95
CA THR A 672 9.03 -4.43 27.66
C THR A 672 7.86 -3.85 28.43
N SER A 673 7.86 -4.03 29.75
CA SER A 673 7.01 -3.30 30.68
C SER A 673 7.40 -1.81 30.64
N THR A 674 6.83 -1.05 29.72
CA THR A 674 7.02 0.41 29.66
C THR A 674 6.20 1.07 30.76
N VAL A 675 6.90 1.58 31.78
CA VAL A 675 6.37 2.56 32.72
C VAL A 675 5.71 3.69 31.93
N ALA A 676 4.46 4.03 32.27
CA ALA A 676 3.71 5.10 31.61
C ALA A 676 4.36 6.46 31.92
N ILE A 677 5.27 6.91 31.06
CA ILE A 677 5.84 8.26 31.14
C ILE A 677 4.73 9.24 30.75
N THR A 678 4.38 10.15 31.68
CA THR A 678 3.48 11.26 31.39
C THR A 678 4.23 12.30 30.56
N ILE A 679 3.71 12.62 29.38
CA ILE A 679 4.30 13.62 28.49
C ILE A 679 3.95 15.02 29.03
N THR A 680 4.97 15.83 29.30
CA THR A 680 4.83 17.21 29.78
C THR A 680 5.59 18.16 28.87
N GLU A 681 5.22 19.44 28.88
CA GLU A 681 5.92 20.48 28.11
C GLU A 681 7.40 20.58 28.46
N LYS A 682 7.73 20.49 29.75
CA LYS A 682 9.12 20.47 30.22
C LYS A 682 9.90 19.32 29.61
N LEU A 683 9.31 18.12 29.54
CA LEU A 683 9.95 16.96 28.91
C LEU A 683 10.16 17.17 27.40
N ILE A 684 9.22 17.83 26.72
CA ILE A 684 9.35 18.19 25.30
C ILE A 684 10.55 19.12 25.11
N GLU A 685 10.65 20.21 25.89
CA GLU A 685 11.77 21.16 25.82
C GLU A 685 13.12 20.49 26.13
N GLU A 686 13.20 19.70 27.21
CA GLU A 686 14.40 18.96 27.59
C GLU A 686 14.87 18.04 26.45
N LYS A 687 13.93 17.38 25.75
CA LYS A 687 14.24 16.48 24.64
C LYS A 687 14.69 17.21 23.39
N VAL A 688 14.09 18.35 23.07
CA VAL A 688 14.51 19.22 21.97
C VAL A 688 15.91 19.78 22.25
N PHE A 689 16.17 20.25 23.46
CA PHE A 689 17.50 20.74 23.84
C PHE A 689 18.56 19.63 23.82
N SER A 690 18.22 18.43 24.32
CA SER A 690 19.08 17.25 24.22
C SER A 690 19.40 16.88 22.77
N ALA A 691 18.43 17.01 21.86
CA ALA A 691 18.62 16.77 20.44
C ALA A 691 19.60 17.79 19.81
N TYR A 692 19.52 19.06 20.23
CA TYR A 692 20.49 20.08 19.83
C TYR A 692 21.91 19.74 20.31
N ILE A 693 22.08 19.37 21.58
CA ILE A 693 23.39 18.95 22.11
C ILE A 693 23.95 17.76 21.33
N LYS A 694 23.08 16.80 20.96
CA LYS A 694 23.51 15.65 20.14
C LYS A 694 23.92 16.05 18.73
N ALA A 695 23.14 16.90 18.06
CA ALA A 695 23.46 17.42 16.74
C ALA A 695 24.82 18.13 16.74
N SER A 696 25.05 18.94 17.77
CA SER A 696 26.30 19.62 18.05
C SER A 696 27.49 18.65 18.19
N GLN A 697 27.33 17.56 18.95
CA GLN A 697 28.34 16.52 19.08
C GLN A 697 28.63 15.80 17.75
N ILE A 698 27.60 15.49 16.96
CA ILE A 698 27.74 14.83 15.65
C ILE A 698 28.59 15.69 14.71
N LEU A 699 28.36 17.01 14.70
CA LEU A 699 29.06 17.94 13.82
C LEU A 699 30.44 18.36 14.33
N SER A 700 30.80 18.08 15.59
CA SER A 700 32.10 18.45 16.15
C SER A 700 33.29 17.88 15.37
N GLY A 701 33.15 16.66 14.81
CA GLY A 701 34.18 16.00 13.99
C GLY A 701 34.34 16.54 12.57
N CYS A 702 33.49 17.47 12.14
CA CYS A 702 33.51 18.09 10.80
C CYS A 702 34.29 19.42 10.75
N GLU A 703 34.79 19.91 11.89
CA GLU A 703 35.67 21.09 11.99
C GLU A 703 35.01 22.37 11.43
N PHE A 704 33.97 22.87 12.10
CA PHE A 704 33.29 24.10 11.72
C PHE A 704 34.07 25.36 12.16
N SER A 705 35.19 25.66 11.51
CA SER A 705 36.24 26.62 11.91
C SER A 705 35.86 28.10 12.10
N ILE A 706 34.61 28.53 11.85
CA ILE A 706 34.24 29.96 11.68
C ILE A 706 33.19 30.45 12.72
N LEU A 707 32.73 29.61 13.65
CA LEU A 707 31.49 29.91 14.38
C LEU A 707 31.63 30.67 15.72
N ASN A 708 32.81 30.77 16.32
CA ASN A 708 33.21 31.81 17.29
C ASN A 708 34.67 31.55 17.70
N PRO A 709 35.56 32.56 17.83
CA PRO A 709 36.95 32.32 18.23
C PRO A 709 37.12 31.79 19.66
N ASN A 710 36.10 31.96 20.51
CA ASN A 710 36.14 31.63 21.94
C ASN A 710 35.14 30.55 22.36
N ASP A 711 34.33 30.02 21.44
CA ASP A 711 33.36 28.97 21.73
C ASP A 711 33.12 28.14 20.46
N ASN A 712 33.40 26.83 20.52
CA ASN A 712 33.48 25.98 19.33
C ASN A 712 32.13 25.74 18.62
N MET A 713 31.00 26.23 19.13
CA MET A 713 29.67 26.05 18.52
C MET A 713 28.76 27.29 18.61
N ILE A 714 27.94 27.51 17.57
CA ILE A 714 26.88 28.53 17.56
C ILE A 714 25.89 28.23 18.69
N SER A 715 25.44 29.22 19.45
CA SER A 715 24.43 29.00 20.51
C SER A 715 23.08 28.53 19.96
N PHE A 716 22.30 27.87 20.80
CA PHE A 716 20.96 27.37 20.46
C PHE A 716 20.07 28.47 19.87
N GLU A 717 20.01 29.63 20.52
CA GLU A 717 19.21 30.78 20.08
C GLU A 717 19.67 31.33 18.73
N GLU A 718 20.98 31.41 18.52
CA GLU A 718 21.54 31.99 17.30
C GLU A 718 21.34 31.06 16.09
N VAL A 719 21.51 29.75 16.26
CA VAL A 719 21.19 28.75 15.21
C VAL A 719 19.74 28.92 14.76
N ASN A 720 18.82 29.05 15.71
CA ASN A 720 17.40 29.15 15.41
C ASN A 720 17.03 30.48 14.77
N ARG A 721 17.65 31.59 15.20
CA ARG A 721 17.48 32.90 14.59
C ARG A 721 17.94 32.91 13.13
N LEU A 722 19.07 32.28 12.83
CA LEU A 722 19.60 32.15 11.46
C LEU A 722 18.72 31.23 10.60
N ALA A 723 18.22 30.13 11.16
CA ALA A 723 17.26 29.24 10.50
C ALA A 723 15.98 30.00 10.13
N PHE A 724 15.37 30.72 11.08
CA PHE A 724 14.18 31.55 10.85
C PHE A 724 14.42 32.56 9.73
N LYS A 725 15.58 33.24 9.72
CA LYS A 725 15.96 34.19 8.68
C LYS A 725 16.04 33.53 7.30
N ARG A 726 16.62 32.34 7.20
CA ARG A 726 16.73 31.59 5.94
C ARG A 726 15.36 31.15 5.42
N LEU A 727 14.57 30.49 6.28
CA LEU A 727 13.23 30.00 5.95
C LEU A 727 12.26 31.16 5.63
N SER A 728 12.49 32.34 6.20
CA SER A 728 11.76 33.55 5.85
C SER A 728 12.22 34.21 4.54
N ARG A 729 13.46 34.00 4.09
CA ARG A 729 13.96 34.58 2.82
C ARG A 729 13.46 33.84 1.60
N SER A 730 13.22 32.53 1.72
CA SER A 730 12.49 31.73 0.74
C SER A 730 11.00 32.10 0.64
N LYS A 731 10.58 33.22 1.26
CA LYS A 731 9.29 33.88 0.99
C LYS A 731 9.26 34.60 -0.38
N CYS A 732 10.34 34.67 -1.20
CA CYS A 732 10.34 35.55 -2.38
C CYS A 732 11.15 35.06 -3.60
N THR A 733 10.45 34.63 -4.65
CA THR A 733 10.72 34.96 -6.08
C THR A 733 9.38 35.04 -6.81
N THR A 734 8.65 36.13 -6.62
CA THR A 734 7.61 36.58 -7.56
C THR A 734 7.45 38.08 -7.34
N SER A 735 7.58 38.82 -8.43
CA SER A 735 7.43 40.28 -8.60
C SER A 735 8.58 41.20 -8.17
N LYS A 736 9.33 41.64 -9.18
CA LYS A 736 9.36 43.05 -9.62
C LYS A 736 9.97 43.16 -11.03
N ARG A 737 9.14 43.10 -12.08
CA ARG A 737 9.36 43.91 -13.29
C ARG A 737 8.14 44.80 -13.48
N LYS A 738 8.42 46.10 -13.62
CA LYS A 738 7.42 47.16 -13.76
C LYS A 738 6.64 46.96 -15.05
N ALA A 739 5.34 47.25 -14.96
CA ALA A 739 4.40 47.34 -16.04
C ALA A 739 4.94 48.07 -17.27
N VAL A 740 4.88 47.41 -18.43
CA VAL A 740 4.47 47.98 -19.71
C VAL A 740 3.55 46.93 -20.34
N GLN A 741 2.32 47.34 -20.64
CA GLN A 741 1.32 46.56 -21.37
C GLN A 741 1.90 46.05 -22.70
N LEU A 742 1.71 44.76 -22.99
CA LEU A 742 1.14 44.24 -24.24
C LEU A 742 0.96 42.73 -24.11
N ASN A 743 -0.21 42.27 -24.53
CA ASN A 743 -0.67 40.89 -24.54
C ASN A 743 0.33 39.95 -25.20
N ASN A 744 0.60 38.82 -24.53
CA ASN A 744 0.77 37.47 -25.09
C ASN A 744 1.04 36.54 -23.89
N ASP A 745 0.05 35.74 -23.53
CA ASP A 745 0.20 34.67 -22.54
C ASP A 745 1.00 33.53 -23.20
N GLU A 746 2.30 33.54 -23.00
CA GLU A 746 3.19 32.39 -23.22
C GLU A 746 3.68 31.92 -21.85
N ASP A 747 3.49 30.63 -21.59
CA ASP A 747 3.94 29.89 -20.42
C ASP A 747 5.43 30.16 -20.12
N GLU A 748 5.74 30.75 -18.97
CA GLU A 748 7.11 30.79 -18.44
C GLU A 748 7.36 29.51 -17.63
N ASN A 749 8.09 28.59 -18.26
CA ASN A 749 8.68 27.40 -17.64
C ASN A 749 9.52 27.79 -16.41
N GLU A 750 9.24 27.16 -15.27
CA GLU A 750 10.18 27.12 -14.15
C GLU A 750 11.31 26.14 -14.49
N ASP A 751 12.51 26.67 -14.78
CA ASP A 751 13.75 25.91 -14.88
C ASP A 751 14.11 25.29 -13.51
N ASP A 752 13.59 24.10 -13.24
CA ASP A 752 14.17 23.15 -12.27
C ASP A 752 14.78 21.98 -13.07
N ASP A 753 16.01 22.18 -13.55
CA ASP A 753 16.86 21.16 -14.19
C ASP A 753 17.23 20.02 -13.21
N ASP A 754 16.31 19.09 -12.98
CA ASP A 754 16.62 17.74 -12.46
C ASP A 754 15.71 16.64 -13.09
N GLU A 755 15.01 16.92 -14.19
CA GLU A 755 14.37 15.92 -15.07
C GLU A 755 15.22 15.68 -16.33
N GLU A 756 16.35 14.97 -16.19
CA GLU A 756 16.89 14.20 -17.32
C GLU A 756 16.01 12.95 -17.49
N GLU A 757 14.95 13.07 -18.30
CA GLU A 757 14.35 11.93 -18.99
C GLU A 757 15.26 11.59 -20.18
N ASP A 758 15.97 10.46 -20.12
CA ASP A 758 16.54 9.86 -21.32
C ASP A 758 15.37 9.46 -22.24
N GLU A 759 15.22 10.16 -23.37
CA GLU A 759 14.28 9.82 -24.43
C GLU A 759 14.56 8.38 -24.93
N ASP A 760 13.62 7.45 -24.67
CA ASP A 760 13.53 6.21 -25.44
C ASP A 760 13.21 6.56 -26.90
N GLU A 761 14.23 6.52 -27.76
CA GLU A 761 14.13 6.64 -29.22
C GLU A 761 13.20 5.56 -29.80
N ASP A 762 11.91 5.86 -30.01
CA ASP A 762 11.10 5.04 -30.92
C ASP A 762 9.86 5.70 -31.55
N ASN A 763 9.65 7.02 -31.44
CA ASN A 763 8.38 7.63 -31.89
C ASN A 763 8.45 8.96 -32.65
N LYS A 764 9.49 9.18 -33.46
CA LYS A 764 9.54 10.31 -34.42
C LYS A 764 9.34 9.84 -35.87
N GLN A 765 8.13 9.41 -36.19
CA GLN A 765 7.62 9.52 -37.57
C GLN A 765 6.11 9.65 -37.54
N TYR A 766 5.61 10.76 -38.07
CA TYR A 766 4.23 11.07 -38.50
C TYR A 766 3.78 12.43 -37.98
N LYS A 767 4.20 13.49 -38.67
CA LYS A 767 3.39 14.69 -38.96
C LYS A 767 4.15 15.61 -39.90
N SER A 768 3.83 15.57 -41.19
CA SER A 768 3.88 16.78 -42.00
C SER A 768 2.86 16.71 -43.14
N LYS A 769 2.22 17.86 -43.36
CA LYS A 769 1.41 18.30 -44.51
C LYS A 769 -0.04 17.80 -44.57
N LYS A 770 -0.97 18.76 -44.40
CA LYS A 770 -1.57 19.42 -45.58
C LYS A 770 -2.28 20.73 -45.25
N GLN A 771 -2.06 21.68 -46.15
CA GLN A 771 -2.63 23.00 -46.30
C GLN A 771 -4.05 22.96 -46.91
N SER A 772 -4.87 23.92 -46.44
CA SER A 772 -5.89 24.74 -47.10
C SER A 772 -6.49 24.34 -48.46
N ASN A 773 -7.83 24.43 -48.55
CA ASN A 773 -8.51 25.33 -49.50
C ASN A 773 -10.04 25.36 -49.23
N GLU A 774 -10.56 26.55 -48.99
CA GLU A 774 -11.98 26.92 -49.14
C GLU A 774 -12.35 27.10 -50.63
N LYS A 775 -13.62 26.90 -50.97
CA LYS A 775 -14.38 27.74 -51.91
C LYS A 775 -15.89 27.43 -51.92
N ASP A 776 -16.66 28.51 -51.97
CA ASP A 776 -18.11 28.69 -51.99
C ASP A 776 -18.88 28.10 -53.20
N ILE A 777 -20.23 28.05 -53.08
CA ILE A 777 -21.30 28.50 -54.02
C ILE A 777 -22.66 27.86 -53.59
N VAL A 778 -23.58 28.61 -52.95
CA VAL A 778 -24.83 29.30 -53.42
C VAL A 778 -26.07 28.42 -53.77
N ASN A 779 -27.12 28.65 -52.94
CA ASN A 779 -28.59 28.66 -53.08
C ASN A 779 -29.36 27.75 -54.07
N GLU A 780 -30.45 27.13 -53.59
CA GLU A 780 -31.85 27.49 -53.93
C GLU A 780 -32.87 26.76 -53.02
N SER A 781 -34.05 27.38 -52.89
CA SER A 781 -35.15 27.14 -51.96
C SER A 781 -36.10 26.01 -52.36
N ASP A 782 -36.88 25.47 -51.41
CA ASP A 782 -38.36 25.58 -51.40
C ASP A 782 -39.03 24.82 -50.24
N GLU A 783 -40.08 25.45 -49.72
CA GLU A 783 -40.92 25.13 -48.56
C GLU A 783 -41.78 23.86 -48.76
N SER A 784 -41.96 23.00 -47.76
CA SER A 784 -43.10 22.93 -46.81
C SER A 784 -43.24 21.42 -46.46
N SER A 785 -43.66 20.92 -45.30
CA SER A 785 -44.62 21.33 -44.28
C SER A 785 -44.41 20.50 -42.99
N SER A 786 -44.64 21.14 -41.85
CA SER A 786 -44.71 20.68 -40.45
C SER A 786 -45.16 19.24 -40.13
N ILE A 787 -44.51 18.62 -39.13
CA ILE A 787 -45.11 17.88 -37.99
C ILE A 787 -44.13 17.98 -36.80
N ASP A 788 -44.69 18.22 -35.62
CA ASP A 788 -44.09 18.74 -34.37
C ASP A 788 -43.16 17.79 -33.58
N ASP A 789 -42.16 18.44 -32.96
CA ASP A 789 -41.53 18.26 -31.64
C ASP A 789 -40.96 16.90 -31.20
N PHE A 790 -39.70 16.68 -31.58
CA PHE A 790 -38.62 16.37 -30.64
C PHE A 790 -37.43 17.24 -31.01
N ASP A 791 -36.82 17.96 -30.06
CA ASP A 791 -35.60 18.76 -30.26
C ASP A 791 -34.47 17.89 -30.84
N LEU A 792 -34.38 17.89 -32.17
CA LEU A 792 -33.34 17.29 -32.98
C LEU A 792 -32.27 18.37 -33.21
N ASP A 793 -31.47 18.62 -32.19
CA ASP A 793 -30.19 19.28 -32.39
C ASP A 793 -29.40 18.50 -33.44
N ILE A 794 -28.95 19.21 -34.47
CA ILE A 794 -28.20 18.77 -35.66
C ILE A 794 -27.40 17.48 -35.37
N LEU A 795 -27.93 16.34 -35.82
CA LEU A 795 -27.26 15.05 -35.64
C LEU A 795 -26.03 15.02 -36.56
N PRO A 796 -24.84 14.64 -36.06
CA PRO A 796 -23.65 14.55 -36.89
C PRO A 796 -23.84 13.46 -37.96
N ASN A 797 -23.69 13.84 -39.23
CA ASN A 797 -23.86 12.95 -40.37
C ASN A 797 -22.57 12.14 -40.59
N VAL A 798 -22.58 10.86 -40.21
CA VAL A 798 -21.40 10.00 -40.29
C VAL A 798 -21.47 9.17 -41.57
N SER A 799 -20.47 9.32 -42.46
CA SER A 799 -20.47 8.63 -43.76
C SER A 799 -20.50 7.10 -43.61
N SER A 800 -21.33 6.43 -44.40
CA SER A 800 -21.48 4.95 -44.38
C SER A 800 -20.19 4.18 -44.69
N SER A 801 -19.21 4.82 -45.34
CA SER A 801 -17.89 4.26 -45.60
C SER A 801 -17.01 4.17 -44.34
N THR A 802 -17.22 5.07 -43.37
CA THR A 802 -16.41 5.21 -42.14
C THR A 802 -16.84 4.24 -41.04
N ILE A 803 -18.12 3.81 -41.03
CA ILE A 803 -18.72 2.97 -39.97
C ILE A 803 -18.76 1.46 -40.33
N ARG A 804 -18.12 1.07 -41.43
CA ARG A 804 -18.20 -0.29 -41.99
C ARG A 804 -17.66 -1.33 -40.99
N GLY A 805 -18.55 -2.16 -40.46
CA GLY A 805 -18.23 -3.24 -39.49
C GLY A 805 -18.60 -2.95 -38.03
N MET A 806 -19.17 -1.79 -37.72
CA MET A 806 -19.67 -1.44 -36.38
C MET A 806 -21.15 -1.84 -36.21
N ARG A 807 -21.55 -2.19 -34.99
CA ARG A 807 -22.95 -2.52 -34.69
C ARG A 807 -23.76 -1.25 -34.49
N ILE A 808 -24.74 -1.04 -35.36
CA ILE A 808 -25.71 0.05 -35.29
C ILE A 808 -27.10 -0.57 -35.37
N PHE A 809 -28.05 -0.02 -34.63
CA PHE A 809 -29.42 -0.53 -34.52
C PHE A 809 -30.42 0.48 -35.08
N ASP A 810 -31.45 0.01 -35.77
CA ASP A 810 -32.52 0.87 -36.29
C ASP A 810 -33.53 1.25 -35.19
N SER A 811 -33.66 0.41 -34.16
CA SER A 811 -34.48 0.65 -32.97
C SER A 811 -33.83 0.04 -31.74
N ILE A 812 -34.08 0.60 -30.57
CA ILE A 812 -33.55 0.12 -29.29
C ILE A 812 -34.69 -0.03 -28.27
N ASP A 813 -34.50 -0.92 -27.30
CA ASP A 813 -35.40 -0.99 -26.15
C ASP A 813 -35.32 0.31 -25.35
N HIS A 814 -36.48 0.94 -25.08
CA HIS A 814 -36.56 2.18 -24.31
C HIS A 814 -35.91 2.04 -22.93
N SER A 815 -35.90 0.83 -22.35
CA SER A 815 -35.26 0.54 -21.05
C SER A 815 -33.73 0.67 -21.07
N GLN A 816 -33.11 0.66 -22.26
CA GLN A 816 -31.66 0.76 -22.45
C GLN A 816 -31.24 2.02 -23.22
N SER A 817 -32.16 2.96 -23.44
CA SER A 817 -31.94 4.18 -24.23
C SER A 817 -30.67 4.94 -23.83
N ASP A 818 -30.38 5.03 -22.53
CA ASP A 818 -29.19 5.68 -21.97
C ASP A 818 -27.85 5.07 -22.40
N SER A 819 -27.81 3.82 -22.85
CA SER A 819 -26.57 3.17 -23.30
C SER A 819 -26.25 3.40 -24.78
N PHE A 820 -27.14 4.09 -25.50
CA PHE A 820 -27.02 4.34 -26.93
C PHE A 820 -26.97 5.83 -27.25
N LEU A 821 -26.36 6.16 -28.39
CA LEU A 821 -26.28 7.49 -28.96
C LEU A 821 -27.01 7.47 -30.30
N PRO A 822 -27.89 8.44 -30.59
CA PRO A 822 -28.43 8.65 -31.93
C PRO A 822 -27.32 9.14 -32.86
N VAL A 823 -27.28 8.59 -34.06
CA VAL A 823 -26.35 8.95 -35.14
C VAL A 823 -27.11 8.98 -36.46
N GLU A 824 -26.84 9.96 -37.31
CA GLU A 824 -27.42 10.00 -38.65
C GLU A 824 -26.53 9.22 -39.62
N VAL A 825 -27.11 8.23 -40.30
CA VAL A 825 -26.42 7.43 -41.31
C VAL A 825 -27.29 7.39 -42.56
N ASN A 826 -26.83 8.08 -43.62
CA ASN A 826 -27.53 8.21 -44.90
C ASN A 826 -28.95 8.79 -44.76
N GLY A 827 -29.15 9.88 -44.00
CA GLY A 827 -30.46 10.51 -43.83
C GLY A 827 -31.43 9.78 -42.90
N ARG A 828 -30.97 8.74 -42.18
CA ARG A 828 -31.78 7.99 -41.22
C ARG A 828 -31.11 8.00 -39.84
N VAL A 829 -31.90 8.27 -38.81
CA VAL A 829 -31.47 8.14 -37.42
C VAL A 829 -31.30 6.66 -37.09
N LYS A 830 -30.15 6.32 -36.55
CA LYS A 830 -29.84 5.00 -36.01
C LYS A 830 -29.17 5.13 -34.64
N TYR A 831 -29.05 4.02 -33.92
CA TYR A 831 -28.53 4.00 -32.56
C TYR A 831 -27.20 3.24 -32.48
N MET A 832 -26.17 3.88 -31.94
CA MET A 832 -24.85 3.30 -31.69
C MET A 832 -24.61 3.16 -30.18
N HIS A 833 -24.19 1.98 -29.72
CA HIS A 833 -23.87 1.79 -28.30
C HIS A 833 -22.68 2.68 -27.90
N LYS A 834 -22.73 3.33 -26.73
CA LYS A 834 -21.68 4.26 -26.24
C LYS A 834 -20.28 3.65 -26.20
N GLN A 835 -20.16 2.36 -25.88
CA GLN A 835 -18.88 1.64 -25.96
C GLN A 835 -18.33 1.52 -27.39
N THR A 836 -19.22 1.40 -28.38
CA THR A 836 -18.86 1.34 -29.81
C THR A 836 -18.43 2.73 -30.29
N ALA A 837 -19.13 3.79 -29.86
CA ALA A 837 -18.74 5.17 -30.12
C ALA A 837 -17.39 5.53 -29.47
N ASN A 838 -17.16 5.15 -28.20
CA ASN A 838 -15.86 5.31 -27.55
C ASN A 838 -14.73 4.69 -28.37
N TRP A 839 -14.96 3.47 -28.87
CA TRP A 839 -14.00 2.75 -29.68
C TRP A 839 -13.77 3.40 -31.05
N TYR A 840 -14.80 4.00 -31.65
CA TYR A 840 -14.70 4.77 -32.89
C TYR A 840 -13.67 5.89 -32.75
N PHE A 841 -13.82 6.74 -31.74
CA PHE A 841 -12.94 7.88 -31.50
C PHE A 841 -11.56 7.48 -30.95
N SER A 842 -11.43 6.31 -30.36
CA SER A 842 -10.16 5.84 -29.79
C SER A 842 -9.14 5.32 -30.82
N LYS A 843 -9.49 5.17 -32.11
CA LYS A 843 -8.61 4.53 -33.12
C LYS A 843 -8.19 5.47 -34.25
N THR A 844 -6.89 5.50 -34.55
CA THR A 844 -6.32 6.08 -35.78
C THR A 844 -6.31 5.11 -36.98
N LYS A 845 -6.61 3.81 -36.80
CA LYS A 845 -6.76 2.80 -37.88
C LYS A 845 -7.75 1.67 -37.53
N PRO A 846 -8.48 1.09 -38.51
CA PRO A 846 -9.52 0.09 -38.26
C PRO A 846 -8.90 -1.31 -38.04
N ILE A 847 -9.05 -1.84 -36.83
CA ILE A 847 -8.90 -3.27 -36.51
C ILE A 847 -10.16 -3.66 -35.75
N LEU A 848 -10.60 -4.92 -35.75
CA LEU A 848 -11.83 -5.44 -35.12
C LEU A 848 -12.13 -4.95 -33.68
N SER A 849 -13.43 -4.88 -33.33
CA SER A 849 -13.92 -4.35 -32.04
C SER A 849 -13.46 -5.16 -30.82
N SER A 850 -13.25 -4.47 -29.70
CA SER A 850 -12.83 -5.05 -28.41
C SER A 850 -13.79 -6.12 -27.88
N ASP A 851 -15.07 -6.02 -28.25
CA ASP A 851 -16.12 -6.96 -27.88
C ASP A 851 -16.00 -8.29 -28.64
N ARG A 852 -15.42 -8.27 -29.85
CA ARG A 852 -15.01 -9.47 -30.59
C ARG A 852 -13.75 -10.08 -29.98
N LEU A 853 -12.79 -9.24 -29.57
CA LEU A 853 -11.52 -9.70 -28.99
C LEU A 853 -11.70 -10.32 -27.60
N LYS A 854 -12.58 -9.75 -26.76
CA LYS A 854 -12.98 -10.33 -25.46
C LYS A 854 -13.73 -11.65 -25.63
N ARG A 855 -14.57 -11.79 -26.65
CA ARG A 855 -15.26 -13.07 -26.94
C ARG A 855 -14.31 -14.14 -27.46
N VAL A 856 -13.31 -13.76 -28.25
CA VAL A 856 -12.26 -14.68 -28.70
C VAL A 856 -11.37 -15.12 -27.52
N GLN A 857 -11.03 -14.20 -26.61
CA GLN A 857 -10.26 -14.53 -25.39
C GLN A 857 -11.07 -15.29 -24.31
N GLN A 858 -12.40 -15.28 -24.38
CA GLN A 858 -13.26 -16.06 -23.48
C GLN A 858 -13.65 -17.43 -24.07
N ALA A 859 -13.41 -17.64 -25.37
CA ALA A 859 -13.63 -18.89 -26.08
C ALA A 859 -12.37 -19.77 -26.17
N ILE A 860 -11.23 -19.25 -25.70
CA ILE A 860 -9.97 -19.96 -25.44
C ILE A 860 -9.86 -20.08 -23.92
#